data_AF-F2T5G6-F1
#
_entry.id   AF-F2T5G6-F1
#
_cell.length_a   1.000
_cell.length_b   1.000
_cell.length_c   1.000
_cell.angle_alpha   90.00
_cell.angle_beta   90.00
_cell.angle_gamma   90.00
#
_symmetry.space_group_name_H-M   'P 1'
#
loop_
_entity.id
_entity.type
_entity.pdbx_description
1 polymer ?
#
loop_
_entity_poly.entity_id
_entity_poly.type
_entity_poly.pdbx_seq_one_letter_code
_entity_poly.pdbx_strand_id
1 'polypeptide(L)'
;MAHFPRIIATLWLLVQLTGAIPRPELQPIPRSLWDGTSEPNLSTREVVQAAAVAAIKPVDKEEFFWASTDKPGSKAVVVSLVSLSKASERIISLDKIDFLIQSASCNAKDMSFKFIHPFVYAAVKIYWDWVNFNDMNTFVVIPNSKKCGKDREQNPWIARRVIFDDKNQRVRLEATKSTWKKVMQTYTLDFGEVILGSKGLVKRDIIPDLNEKFRLGIGATLPTRIFGWEVNKGPLKGNLTANCNSCGTQGALVFAGHVEASLGWTGFDIDKFEISVKPEGVGVNLELELLFDAHLDFRRFVKPSQEIKLVEIPISGWNIPGIFEFGPRIQLNAGYEISYISGTASATAGISARIPDSAIAKLDLLSKNSVQVSGWAPVVETQPLRVQAQVDAEASVYTEVALSVSITVLDDNGFGVDLALKVPKVTATLGAGFDTAGFCPNKANIFGIKLDVMVGADLDLEGWREIDGKRKTLFNVDIFEKPDIFVFPQLCLGFDDVAPGYCLGGKKEEDDEDDDNHPGHYVRGRRARIPGTLSPPVSRRQDPDTGRNPIPMKCDKKKTVQILKYPSPVDLSKDTRVPIFVPDIPCGEASEDCWPNANISVITVPLEQRAIVDQTGLLDQEKWASEHVYEANWVRDYLDFLQKKLTGSVNGPCHAAVVRFWDKLNPTYPAPGGAPAKASYVEALAQHLGTVNTAYEPRMAIIQQRLNNLKYLMFAEKSLIAGRDGVEGRRKVINNHGRFVCELARISATCKYFAHSAAQEALKKSILGIEEVLGIADKDNKMKEAGISFQQVHKDFYQQFHDAAIKWTRDQLQTYAKFLLEDPIGMDELPPGFKEELQRIRDDGEYRKDLCPQTKRTGW
;
A
#
# COMPACT_ATOMS: atom_id res chain seq x y z
N MET A 1 -33.26 -0.39 -3.27
CA MET A 1 -33.00 0.45 -4.46
C MET A 1 -32.97 1.98 -4.19
N ALA A 2 -33.20 2.47 -2.96
CA ALA A 2 -33.25 3.91 -2.67
C ALA A 2 -31.90 4.58 -2.27
N HIS A 3 -30.80 3.82 -2.13
CA HIS A 3 -29.49 4.35 -1.71
C HIS A 3 -28.57 4.77 -2.87
N PHE A 4 -28.81 4.24 -4.07
CA PHE A 4 -28.03 4.55 -5.27
C PHE A 4 -28.10 6.03 -5.71
N PRO A 5 -29.29 6.69 -5.74
CA PRO A 5 -29.35 8.10 -6.13
C PRO A 5 -28.74 9.05 -5.09
N ARG A 6 -28.69 8.66 -3.81
CA ARG A 6 -27.99 9.43 -2.77
C ARG A 6 -26.48 9.34 -2.94
N ILE A 7 -25.93 8.16 -3.25
CA ILE A 7 -24.50 8.00 -3.53
C ILE A 7 -24.08 8.81 -4.77
N ILE A 8 -24.90 8.79 -5.83
CA ILE A 8 -24.64 9.60 -7.03
C ILE A 8 -24.74 11.09 -6.71
N ALA A 9 -25.73 11.53 -5.93
CA ALA A 9 -25.84 12.93 -5.52
C ALA A 9 -24.66 13.39 -4.64
N THR A 10 -24.17 12.54 -3.73
CA THR A 10 -22.99 12.85 -2.91
C THR A 10 -21.71 12.85 -3.75
N LEU A 11 -21.56 11.92 -4.70
CA LEU A 11 -20.44 11.91 -5.67
C LEU A 11 -20.51 13.14 -6.60
N TRP A 12 -21.69 13.56 -7.02
CA TRP A 12 -21.88 14.76 -7.85
C TRP A 12 -21.62 16.04 -7.03
N LEU A 13 -22.00 16.08 -5.75
CA LEU A 13 -21.63 17.17 -4.84
C LEU A 13 -20.12 17.18 -4.55
N LEU A 14 -19.47 16.02 -4.41
CA LEU A 14 -18.03 15.90 -4.22
C LEU A 14 -17.23 16.30 -5.47
N VAL A 15 -17.74 16.00 -6.68
CA VAL A 15 -17.20 16.47 -7.96
C VAL A 15 -17.47 17.97 -8.18
N GLN A 16 -18.54 18.53 -7.59
CA GLN A 16 -18.76 19.98 -7.55
C GLN A 16 -17.91 20.68 -6.46
N LEU A 17 -17.44 19.94 -5.45
CA LEU A 17 -16.58 20.43 -4.35
C LEU A 17 -15.08 20.28 -4.62
N THR A 18 -14.66 19.63 -5.71
CA THR A 18 -13.38 19.97 -6.36
C THR A 18 -13.57 21.30 -7.08
N GLY A 19 -13.80 22.36 -6.31
CA GLY A 19 -13.81 23.71 -6.84
C GLY A 19 -12.45 23.94 -7.47
N ALA A 20 -12.40 24.16 -8.78
CA ALA A 20 -11.25 24.79 -9.41
C ALA A 20 -10.97 26.05 -8.57
N ILE A 21 -9.86 26.05 -7.84
CA ILE A 21 -9.51 27.18 -6.99
C ILE A 21 -9.43 28.40 -7.89
N PRO A 22 -10.18 29.48 -7.60
CA PRO A 22 -10.16 30.67 -8.43
C PRO A 22 -8.73 31.21 -8.46
N ARG A 23 -8.09 31.09 -9.62
CA ARG A 23 -6.83 31.78 -9.88
C ARG A 23 -7.14 33.27 -9.87
N PRO A 24 -6.48 34.11 -9.06
CA PRO A 24 -6.69 35.54 -9.13
C PRO A 24 -6.45 36.03 -10.56
N GLU A 25 -7.53 36.48 -11.20
CA GLU A 25 -7.51 37.03 -12.55
C GLU A 25 -6.83 38.39 -12.50
N LEU A 26 -5.75 38.56 -13.28
CA LEU A 26 -5.07 39.84 -13.38
C LEU A 26 -6.01 40.85 -14.05
N GLN A 27 -6.11 42.04 -13.47
CA GLN A 27 -7.07 43.05 -13.91
C GLN A 27 -6.44 43.98 -14.96
N PRO A 28 -7.16 44.31 -16.04
CA PRO A 28 -6.75 45.33 -17.00
C PRO A 28 -6.36 46.67 -16.35
N ILE A 29 -5.13 47.15 -16.58
CA ILE A 29 -4.71 48.47 -16.10
C ILE A 29 -5.19 49.56 -17.08
N PRO A 30 -5.93 50.59 -16.61
CA PRO A 30 -6.23 51.77 -17.40
C PRO A 30 -4.98 52.46 -17.96
N ARG A 31 -5.07 52.97 -19.19
CA ARG A 31 -3.95 53.63 -19.89
C ARG A 31 -3.33 54.78 -19.11
N SER A 32 -4.16 55.58 -18.47
CA SER A 32 -3.75 56.74 -17.66
C SER A 32 -2.86 56.39 -16.47
N LEU A 33 -2.87 55.13 -16.02
CA LEU A 33 -1.99 54.67 -14.93
C LEU A 33 -0.59 54.28 -15.42
N TRP A 34 -0.34 54.16 -16.73
CA TRP A 34 0.95 53.68 -17.23
C TRP A 34 1.57 54.48 -18.37
N ASP A 35 0.80 55.28 -19.10
CA ASP A 35 1.35 56.16 -20.13
C ASP A 35 1.87 57.51 -19.59
N GLY A 36 1.77 57.72 -18.27
CA GLY A 36 2.23 58.92 -17.59
C GLY A 36 1.42 60.18 -17.90
N THR A 37 0.36 60.04 -18.70
CA THR A 37 -0.57 61.12 -18.96
C THR A 37 -1.66 61.04 -17.88
N SER A 38 -1.61 61.98 -16.94
CA SER A 38 -2.76 62.23 -16.06
C SER A 38 -4.03 62.27 -16.92
N GLU A 39 -5.10 61.58 -16.50
CA GLU A 39 -6.41 61.68 -17.16
C GLU A 39 -6.59 63.11 -17.62
N PRO A 40 -6.70 63.37 -18.93
CA PRO A 40 -6.77 64.73 -19.39
C PRO A 40 -8.00 65.35 -18.76
N ASN A 41 -7.82 66.15 -17.71
CA ASN A 41 -8.77 67.14 -17.23
C ASN A 41 -8.77 68.27 -18.27
N LEU A 42 -9.03 67.90 -19.53
CA LEU A 42 -9.25 68.82 -20.61
C LEU A 42 -10.62 69.39 -20.34
N SER A 43 -10.62 70.56 -19.68
CA SER A 43 -11.75 71.47 -19.77
C SER A 43 -12.18 71.56 -21.23
N THR A 44 -13.49 71.64 -21.45
CA THR A 44 -14.22 71.52 -22.72
C THR A 44 -13.79 72.48 -23.84
N ARG A 45 -12.71 73.25 -23.68
CA ARG A 45 -12.26 74.32 -24.58
C ARG A 45 -10.93 74.12 -25.30
N GLU A 46 -10.06 73.18 -24.90
CA GLU A 46 -8.77 73.02 -25.59
C GLU A 46 -8.44 71.54 -25.85
N VAL A 47 -9.29 70.86 -26.62
CA VAL A 47 -8.84 69.62 -27.26
C VAL A 47 -7.75 70.02 -28.25
N VAL A 48 -6.48 69.72 -27.92
CA VAL A 48 -5.36 69.88 -28.85
C VAL A 48 -5.67 69.01 -30.08
N GLN A 49 -6.06 69.65 -31.19
CA GLN A 49 -6.60 68.98 -32.37
C GLN A 49 -5.64 67.92 -32.92
N ALA A 50 -4.33 68.19 -32.89
CA ALA A 50 -3.30 67.23 -33.29
C ALA A 50 -3.26 65.98 -32.39
N ALA A 51 -3.40 66.13 -31.07
CA ALA A 51 -3.41 65.01 -30.13
C ALA A 51 -4.69 64.16 -30.25
N ALA A 52 -5.85 64.81 -30.44
CA ALA A 52 -7.10 64.10 -30.67
C ALA A 52 -7.10 63.32 -31.99
N VAL A 53 -6.58 63.91 -33.06
CA VAL A 53 -6.41 63.24 -34.35
C VAL A 53 -5.44 62.06 -34.26
N ALA A 54 -4.36 62.20 -33.50
CA ALA A 54 -3.42 61.10 -33.27
C ALA A 54 -4.06 59.94 -32.49
N ALA A 55 -4.91 60.24 -31.48
CA ALA A 55 -5.54 59.22 -30.64
C ALA A 55 -6.57 58.35 -31.37
N ILE A 56 -7.34 58.94 -32.30
CA ILE A 56 -8.38 58.23 -33.07
C ILE A 56 -7.84 57.43 -34.26
N LYS A 57 -6.60 57.65 -34.66
CA LYS A 57 -6.00 56.98 -35.82
C LYS A 57 -5.76 55.51 -35.47
N PRO A 58 -6.32 54.55 -36.23
CA PRO A 58 -6.00 53.13 -36.08
C PRO A 58 -4.51 52.88 -36.25
N VAL A 59 -3.91 52.03 -35.41
CA VAL A 59 -2.46 51.76 -35.38
C VAL A 59 -2.15 50.30 -35.67
N ASP A 60 -0.93 50.03 -36.16
CA ASP A 60 -0.44 48.66 -36.36
C ASP A 60 0.13 48.04 -35.09
N LYS A 61 0.41 48.86 -34.07
CA LYS A 61 1.05 48.45 -32.82
C LYS A 61 0.30 49.05 -31.63
N GLU A 62 -0.06 48.20 -30.68
CA GLU A 62 -0.68 48.62 -29.42
C GLU A 62 -0.09 47.86 -28.22
N GLU A 63 -0.25 48.42 -27.03
CA GLU A 63 0.32 47.90 -25.79
C GLU A 63 -0.76 47.84 -24.70
N PHE A 64 -0.80 46.73 -23.97
CA PHE A 64 -1.79 46.42 -22.94
C PHE A 64 -1.09 45.92 -21.68
N PHE A 65 -1.67 46.22 -20.53
CA PHE A 65 -1.16 45.79 -19.23
C PHE A 65 -2.28 45.23 -18.37
N TRP A 66 -1.94 44.20 -17.60
CA TRP A 66 -2.76 43.63 -16.54
C TRP A 66 -1.96 43.60 -15.24
N ALA A 67 -2.61 43.84 -14.11
CA ALA A 67 -1.98 43.81 -12.79
C ALA A 67 -2.80 43.06 -11.74
N SER A 68 -2.11 42.56 -10.70
CA SER A 68 -2.77 41.98 -9.52
C SER A 68 -3.45 43.02 -8.62
N THR A 69 -3.11 44.30 -8.77
CA THR A 69 -3.75 45.44 -8.11
C THR A 69 -3.58 46.70 -8.95
N ASP A 70 -4.46 47.68 -8.82
CA ASP A 70 -4.37 49.02 -9.43
C ASP A 70 -3.98 50.11 -8.41
N LYS A 71 -3.66 49.73 -7.16
CA LYS A 71 -3.36 50.65 -6.08
C LYS A 71 -1.96 51.26 -6.23
N PRO A 72 -1.82 52.60 -6.31
CA PRO A 72 -0.53 53.26 -6.28
C PRO A 72 0.29 52.92 -5.01
N GLY A 73 1.60 52.87 -5.13
CA GLY A 73 2.58 52.50 -4.10
C GLY A 73 2.62 51.02 -3.73
N SER A 74 1.75 50.18 -4.29
CA SER A 74 1.68 48.74 -3.97
C SER A 74 2.57 47.92 -4.91
N LYS A 75 3.16 46.83 -4.39
CA LYS A 75 3.76 45.79 -5.24
C LYS A 75 2.64 45.07 -5.99
N ALA A 76 2.78 44.98 -7.31
CA ALA A 76 1.84 44.29 -8.18
C ALA A 76 2.57 43.35 -9.12
N VAL A 77 1.95 42.21 -9.43
CA VAL A 77 2.37 41.34 -10.54
C VAL A 77 1.76 41.95 -11.79
N VAL A 78 2.58 42.21 -12.80
CA VAL A 78 2.18 42.85 -14.06
C VAL A 78 2.53 41.97 -15.24
N VAL A 79 1.61 41.87 -16.19
CA VAL A 79 1.83 41.29 -17.52
C VAL A 79 1.63 42.39 -18.56
N SER A 80 2.60 42.56 -19.47
CA SER A 80 2.50 43.43 -20.63
C SER A 80 2.27 42.59 -21.89
N LEU A 81 1.47 43.12 -22.82
CA LEU A 81 1.31 42.58 -24.16
C LEU A 81 1.51 43.70 -25.16
N VAL A 82 2.56 43.60 -25.98
CA VAL A 82 2.74 44.42 -27.17
C VAL A 82 2.24 43.63 -28.37
N SER A 83 1.24 44.15 -29.04
CA SER A 83 0.55 43.50 -30.15
C SER A 83 0.82 44.25 -31.46
N LEU A 84 1.27 43.54 -32.49
CA LEU A 84 1.29 44.02 -33.87
C LEU A 84 0.16 43.37 -34.68
N SER A 85 -0.62 44.16 -35.41
CA SER A 85 -1.70 43.65 -36.26
C SER A 85 -1.21 43.08 -37.58
N LYS A 86 -2.08 42.33 -38.26
CA LYS A 86 -1.87 41.86 -39.64
C LYS A 86 -1.92 43.03 -40.63
N ALA A 87 -1.34 42.84 -41.81
CA ALA A 87 -1.20 43.89 -42.82
C ALA A 87 -2.54 44.56 -43.24
N SER A 88 -3.66 43.83 -43.23
CA SER A 88 -4.99 44.31 -43.57
C SER A 88 -5.87 44.66 -42.36
N GLU A 89 -5.28 44.70 -41.17
CA GLU A 89 -5.99 44.96 -39.91
C GLU A 89 -5.32 46.12 -39.17
N ARG A 90 -6.11 46.95 -38.48
CA ARG A 90 -5.60 48.05 -37.65
C ARG A 90 -6.27 48.00 -36.27
N ILE A 91 -5.54 48.35 -35.22
CA ILE A 91 -6.01 48.33 -33.83
C ILE A 91 -6.48 49.73 -33.39
N ILE A 92 -7.62 49.79 -32.69
CA ILE A 92 -8.00 50.93 -31.84
C ILE A 92 -8.26 50.44 -30.42
N SER A 93 -7.68 51.12 -29.45
CA SER A 93 -8.08 50.98 -28.04
C SER A 93 -9.05 52.09 -27.70
N LEU A 94 -10.23 51.75 -27.18
CA LEU A 94 -11.19 52.77 -26.77
C LEU A 94 -10.69 53.60 -25.57
N ASP A 95 -9.81 53.04 -24.74
CA ASP A 95 -9.21 53.76 -23.62
C ASP A 95 -8.34 54.95 -24.10
N LYS A 96 -7.71 54.86 -25.29
CA LYS A 96 -6.99 55.99 -25.90
C LYS A 96 -7.90 57.17 -26.26
N ILE A 97 -9.18 56.91 -26.51
CA ILE A 97 -10.14 57.90 -26.99
C ILE A 97 -11.30 58.10 -26.01
N ASP A 98 -11.17 57.61 -24.78
CA ASP A 98 -12.22 57.69 -23.74
C ASP A 98 -12.64 59.16 -23.51
N PHE A 99 -11.67 60.07 -23.49
CA PHE A 99 -11.88 61.51 -23.34
C PHE A 99 -12.55 62.19 -24.54
N LEU A 100 -12.66 61.51 -25.69
CA LEU A 100 -13.30 62.02 -26.91
C LEU A 100 -14.73 61.49 -27.09
N ILE A 101 -15.11 60.47 -26.32
CA ILE A 101 -16.39 59.76 -26.43
C ILE A 101 -17.34 60.22 -25.32
N GLN A 102 -18.53 60.65 -25.72
CA GLN A 102 -19.63 61.00 -24.81
C GLN A 102 -20.25 59.75 -24.17
N SER A 103 -20.51 58.71 -24.98
CA SER A 103 -21.07 57.44 -24.53
C SER A 103 -20.66 56.29 -25.46
N ALA A 104 -20.57 55.07 -24.90
CA ALA A 104 -20.23 53.85 -25.62
C ALA A 104 -21.20 52.71 -25.28
N SER A 105 -21.45 51.84 -26.25
CA SER A 105 -22.12 50.55 -26.12
C SER A 105 -21.17 49.51 -26.67
N CYS A 106 -20.82 48.48 -25.88
CA CYS A 106 -19.68 47.61 -26.16
C CYS A 106 -20.04 46.12 -26.06
N ASN A 107 -21.20 45.72 -26.61
CA ASN A 107 -21.68 44.34 -26.55
C ASN A 107 -21.96 43.78 -27.96
N ALA A 108 -22.22 42.47 -28.02
CA ALA A 108 -22.45 41.76 -29.28
C ALA A 108 -23.62 42.29 -30.11
N LYS A 109 -24.61 42.93 -29.48
CA LYS A 109 -25.80 43.47 -30.16
C LYS A 109 -25.58 44.90 -30.65
N ASP A 110 -24.75 45.68 -29.95
CA ASP A 110 -24.49 47.08 -30.24
C ASP A 110 -23.06 47.46 -29.83
N MET A 111 -22.18 47.61 -30.83
CA MET A 111 -20.83 48.16 -30.70
C MET A 111 -20.82 49.56 -31.31
N SER A 112 -20.95 50.60 -30.48
CA SER A 112 -21.15 51.96 -30.98
C SER A 112 -20.71 53.05 -30.01
N PHE A 113 -20.30 54.19 -30.57
CA PHE A 113 -19.68 55.29 -29.83
C PHE A 113 -20.25 56.61 -30.29
N LYS A 114 -20.57 57.50 -29.36
CA LYS A 114 -20.98 58.87 -29.65
C LYS A 114 -19.85 59.83 -29.28
N PHE A 115 -19.44 60.70 -30.18
CA PHE A 115 -18.33 61.63 -29.95
C PHE A 115 -18.80 62.95 -29.35
N ILE A 116 -17.93 63.59 -28.56
CA ILE A 116 -18.23 64.88 -27.91
C ILE A 116 -18.18 66.04 -28.92
N HIS A 117 -17.19 66.03 -29.80
CA HIS A 117 -16.91 67.14 -30.71
C HIS A 117 -17.15 66.77 -32.19
N PRO A 118 -17.82 67.63 -32.98
CA PRO A 118 -18.05 67.40 -34.40
C PRO A 118 -16.77 67.21 -35.22
N PHE A 119 -15.70 67.92 -34.86
CA PHE A 119 -14.43 67.82 -35.58
C PHE A 119 -13.78 66.44 -35.39
N VAL A 120 -13.89 65.86 -34.19
CA VAL A 120 -13.36 64.52 -33.89
C VAL A 120 -14.16 63.49 -34.67
N TYR A 121 -15.49 63.61 -34.67
CA TYR A 121 -16.37 62.76 -35.47
C TYR A 121 -16.02 62.81 -36.97
N ALA A 122 -15.78 64.00 -37.52
CA ALA A 122 -15.36 64.16 -38.91
C ALA A 122 -14.01 63.48 -39.18
N ALA A 123 -13.05 63.61 -38.27
CA ALA A 123 -11.75 62.95 -38.39
C ALA A 123 -11.87 61.42 -38.25
N VAL A 124 -12.70 60.92 -37.35
CA VAL A 124 -13.01 59.48 -37.20
C VAL A 124 -13.59 58.94 -38.51
N LYS A 125 -14.49 59.68 -39.17
CA LYS A 125 -15.02 59.32 -40.48
C LYS A 125 -13.90 59.14 -41.50
N ILE A 126 -12.96 60.08 -41.59
CA ILE A 126 -11.82 59.97 -42.51
C ILE A 126 -10.95 58.74 -42.20
N TYR A 127 -10.60 58.52 -40.93
CA TYR A 127 -9.65 57.46 -40.56
C TYR A 127 -10.27 56.07 -40.47
N TRP A 128 -11.57 55.94 -40.20
CA TRP A 128 -12.23 54.65 -39.97
C TRP A 128 -13.01 54.16 -41.20
N ASP A 129 -13.42 55.06 -42.11
CA ASP A 129 -14.16 54.68 -43.33
C ASP A 129 -13.31 53.84 -44.29
N TRP A 130 -11.98 53.80 -44.12
CA TRP A 130 -11.08 52.94 -44.89
C TRP A 130 -11.47 51.44 -44.83
N VAL A 131 -12.11 51.01 -43.73
CA VAL A 131 -12.65 49.64 -43.54
C VAL A 131 -13.74 49.35 -44.56
N ASN A 132 -14.52 50.36 -44.95
CA ASN A 132 -15.62 50.20 -45.90
C ASN A 132 -15.15 50.19 -47.37
N PHE A 133 -13.88 50.50 -47.64
CA PHE A 133 -13.35 50.59 -49.01
C PHE A 133 -12.93 49.23 -49.60
N ASN A 134 -12.67 48.22 -48.75
CA ASN A 134 -12.28 46.89 -49.19
C ASN A 134 -12.71 45.86 -48.14
N ASP A 135 -13.35 44.78 -48.56
CA ASP A 135 -13.84 43.71 -47.67
C ASP A 135 -12.72 42.99 -46.88
N MET A 136 -11.46 43.13 -47.31
CA MET A 136 -10.27 42.65 -46.61
C MET A 136 -9.80 43.57 -45.48
N ASN A 137 -10.17 44.85 -45.52
CA ASN A 137 -9.80 45.83 -44.49
C ASN A 137 -10.69 45.59 -43.27
N THR A 138 -10.06 45.29 -42.13
CA THR A 138 -10.81 45.16 -40.88
C THR A 138 -10.21 46.01 -39.77
N PHE A 139 -11.02 46.25 -38.76
CA PHE A 139 -10.70 47.11 -37.64
C PHE A 139 -10.81 46.35 -36.34
N VAL A 140 -9.71 46.20 -35.62
CA VAL A 140 -9.65 45.53 -34.33
C VAL A 140 -9.95 46.56 -33.24
N VAL A 141 -11.11 46.46 -32.61
CA VAL A 141 -11.53 47.34 -31.53
C VAL A 141 -11.34 46.63 -30.19
N ILE A 142 -10.67 47.32 -29.26
CA ILE A 142 -10.53 46.87 -27.87
C ILE A 142 -11.48 47.69 -27.00
N PRO A 143 -12.58 47.10 -26.47
CA PRO A 143 -13.60 47.81 -25.72
C PRO A 143 -13.21 48.08 -24.26
N ASN A 144 -12.04 48.68 -24.05
CA ASN A 144 -11.43 48.87 -22.72
C ASN A 144 -11.70 50.24 -22.07
N SER A 145 -12.55 51.06 -22.69
CA SER A 145 -12.99 52.36 -22.17
C SER A 145 -13.90 52.23 -20.94
N LYS A 146 -13.81 53.20 -20.02
CA LYS A 146 -14.70 53.27 -18.84
C LYS A 146 -16.17 53.45 -19.25
N LYS A 147 -16.42 54.07 -20.42
CA LYS A 147 -17.78 54.28 -20.97
C LYS A 147 -18.48 52.99 -21.40
N CYS A 148 -17.76 51.87 -21.54
CA CYS A 148 -18.36 50.56 -21.81
C CYS A 148 -19.07 49.94 -20.59
N GLY A 149 -18.86 50.49 -19.38
CA GLY A 149 -19.50 49.99 -18.17
C GLY A 149 -19.13 48.53 -17.87
N LYS A 150 -20.14 47.69 -17.62
CA LYS A 150 -19.97 46.26 -17.30
C LYS A 150 -19.42 45.43 -18.47
N ASP A 151 -19.53 45.93 -19.71
CA ASP A 151 -19.08 45.23 -20.91
C ASP A 151 -17.61 45.61 -21.24
N ARG A 152 -16.92 46.33 -20.35
CA ARG A 152 -15.51 46.70 -20.49
C ARG A 152 -14.64 45.45 -20.45
N GLU A 153 -13.86 45.23 -21.52
CA GLU A 153 -12.89 44.13 -21.59
C GLU A 153 -11.69 44.52 -22.47
N GLN A 154 -10.59 43.78 -22.34
CA GLN A 154 -9.42 43.90 -23.24
C GLN A 154 -9.41 42.83 -24.34
N ASN A 155 -10.48 42.05 -24.52
CA ASN A 155 -10.55 41.10 -25.63
C ASN A 155 -10.84 41.81 -26.96
N PRO A 156 -10.21 41.38 -28.07
CA PRO A 156 -10.37 42.05 -29.35
C PRO A 156 -11.68 41.74 -30.05
N TRP A 157 -12.22 42.73 -30.75
CA TRP A 157 -13.38 42.62 -31.62
C TRP A 157 -13.01 43.01 -33.04
N ILE A 158 -13.37 42.19 -34.04
CA ILE A 158 -13.10 42.49 -35.45
C ILE A 158 -14.31 43.18 -36.04
N ALA A 159 -14.19 44.47 -36.32
CA ALA A 159 -15.15 45.26 -37.07
C ALA A 159 -14.85 45.18 -38.57
N ARG A 160 -15.84 44.69 -39.32
CA ARG A 160 -15.77 44.56 -40.79
C ARG A 160 -16.42 45.72 -41.53
N ARG A 161 -17.21 46.52 -40.82
CA ARG A 161 -17.93 47.66 -41.37
C ARG A 161 -18.12 48.74 -40.32
N VAL A 162 -18.04 49.98 -40.76
CA VAL A 162 -18.27 51.18 -39.95
C VAL A 162 -19.46 51.95 -40.52
N ILE A 163 -20.45 52.24 -39.68
CA ILE A 163 -21.67 52.95 -40.07
C ILE A 163 -21.69 54.30 -39.33
N PHE A 164 -21.81 55.36 -40.10
CA PHE A 164 -21.75 56.75 -39.64
C PHE A 164 -23.15 57.36 -39.54
N ASP A 165 -23.53 57.81 -38.35
CA ASP A 165 -24.76 58.58 -38.11
C ASP A 165 -24.40 60.05 -37.88
N ASP A 166 -24.37 60.80 -38.99
CA ASP A 166 -23.96 62.20 -39.00
C ASP A 166 -24.87 63.10 -38.16
N LYS A 167 -26.14 62.73 -37.98
CA LYS A 167 -27.11 63.52 -37.19
C LYS A 167 -26.80 63.44 -35.69
N ASN A 168 -26.38 62.28 -35.22
CA ASN A 168 -26.13 62.03 -33.81
C ASN A 168 -24.65 62.00 -33.43
N GLN A 169 -23.74 62.22 -34.39
CA GLN A 169 -22.29 62.10 -34.21
C GLN A 169 -21.91 60.73 -33.63
N ARG A 170 -22.59 59.69 -34.11
CA ARG A 170 -22.49 58.33 -33.60
C ARG A 170 -21.91 57.43 -34.67
N VAL A 171 -20.98 56.58 -34.25
CA VAL A 171 -20.42 55.51 -35.08
C VAL A 171 -20.95 54.19 -34.56
N ARG A 172 -21.40 53.31 -35.45
CA ARG A 172 -21.77 51.93 -35.16
C ARG A 172 -20.89 50.98 -35.95
N LEU A 173 -20.35 49.98 -35.27
CA LEU A 173 -19.50 48.96 -35.86
C LEU A 173 -20.28 47.67 -36.04
N GLU A 174 -20.09 47.01 -37.17
CA GLU A 174 -20.46 45.59 -37.34
C GLU A 174 -19.25 44.75 -36.92
N ALA A 175 -19.20 44.45 -35.63
CA ALA A 175 -18.07 43.81 -34.98
C ALA A 175 -18.44 42.46 -34.37
N THR A 176 -17.54 41.49 -34.50
CA THR A 176 -17.66 40.17 -33.84
C THR A 176 -16.50 39.96 -32.89
N LYS A 177 -16.80 39.42 -31.70
CA LYS A 177 -15.76 39.05 -30.72
C LYS A 177 -14.75 38.08 -31.33
N SER A 178 -13.47 38.33 -31.06
CA SER A 178 -12.34 37.55 -31.55
C SER A 178 -11.40 37.22 -30.38
N THR A 179 -10.26 36.62 -30.70
CA THR A 179 -9.19 36.31 -29.74
C THR A 179 -7.90 37.00 -30.17
N TRP A 180 -7.00 37.28 -29.22
CA TRP A 180 -5.69 37.87 -29.49
C TRP A 180 -4.92 37.07 -30.54
N LYS A 181 -4.91 35.74 -30.39
CA LYS A 181 -4.36 34.80 -31.38
C LYS A 181 -4.84 35.05 -32.83
N LYS A 182 -6.08 35.48 -33.04
CA LYS A 182 -6.63 35.69 -34.39
C LYS A 182 -6.27 37.03 -35.02
N VAL A 183 -5.97 38.05 -34.22
CA VAL A 183 -5.79 39.44 -34.70
C VAL A 183 -4.33 39.89 -34.71
N MET A 184 -3.44 39.16 -34.05
CA MET A 184 -2.01 39.49 -33.99
C MET A 184 -1.23 38.84 -35.13
N GLN A 185 -0.28 39.59 -35.67
CA GLN A 185 0.78 39.11 -36.56
C GLN A 185 2.04 38.79 -35.76
N THR A 186 2.42 39.65 -34.82
CA THR A 186 3.58 39.47 -33.94
C THR A 186 3.19 39.98 -32.56
N TYR A 187 3.72 39.39 -31.50
CA TYR A 187 3.55 39.91 -30.16
C TYR A 187 4.79 39.73 -29.29
N THR A 188 4.90 40.61 -28.29
CA THR A 188 5.85 40.51 -27.19
C THR A 188 5.06 40.45 -25.89
N LEU A 189 5.41 39.52 -25.01
CA LEU A 189 4.79 39.37 -23.70
C LEU A 189 5.89 39.38 -22.63
N ASP A 190 5.82 40.37 -21.73
CA ASP A 190 6.70 40.47 -20.56
C ASP A 190 5.87 40.31 -19.29
N PHE A 191 6.44 39.70 -18.25
CA PHE A 191 5.77 39.52 -16.97
C PHE A 191 6.74 39.60 -15.79
N GLY A 192 6.33 40.24 -14.70
CA GLY A 192 7.15 40.45 -13.51
C GLY A 192 6.42 41.12 -12.34
N GLU A 193 7.13 41.42 -11.26
CA GLU A 193 6.64 42.27 -10.16
C GLU A 193 7.16 43.69 -10.31
N VAL A 194 6.29 44.70 -10.13
CA VAL A 194 6.66 46.13 -10.12
C VAL A 194 5.99 46.86 -8.96
N ILE A 195 6.58 47.95 -8.47
CA ILE A 195 5.90 48.88 -7.55
C ILE A 195 5.13 49.89 -8.39
N LEU A 196 3.81 49.91 -8.25
CA LEU A 196 2.97 50.82 -9.02
C LEU A 196 3.17 52.28 -8.58
N GLY A 197 3.99 53.05 -9.29
CA GLY A 197 3.94 54.52 -9.27
C GLY A 197 4.39 55.23 -7.97
N SER A 198 5.65 55.07 -7.54
CA SER A 198 6.18 55.88 -6.42
C SER A 198 6.64 57.30 -6.80
N LYS A 199 7.02 57.62 -8.06
CA LYS A 199 7.27 59.00 -8.53
C LYS A 199 7.21 59.09 -10.07
N GLY A 200 6.18 59.71 -10.64
CA GLY A 200 6.16 60.12 -12.05
C GLY A 200 6.28 58.96 -13.05
N LEU A 201 5.15 58.35 -13.38
CA LEU A 201 4.97 57.24 -14.31
C LEU A 201 5.67 57.49 -15.66
N VAL A 202 6.84 56.90 -15.87
CA VAL A 202 7.42 56.77 -17.21
C VAL A 202 7.13 55.35 -17.69
N LYS A 203 6.92 55.20 -19.00
CA LYS A 203 6.82 53.93 -19.74
C LYS A 203 7.85 52.86 -19.32
N ARG A 204 8.95 53.25 -18.68
CA ARG A 204 10.03 52.39 -18.17
C ARG A 204 9.79 51.78 -16.78
N ASP A 205 8.88 52.32 -15.96
CA ASP A 205 8.68 51.87 -14.58
C ASP A 205 7.65 50.73 -14.44
N ILE A 206 6.88 50.45 -15.50
CA ILE A 206 5.82 49.41 -15.52
C ILE A 206 6.14 48.27 -16.49
N ILE A 207 7.03 48.50 -17.45
CA ILE A 207 7.70 47.40 -18.14
C ILE A 207 8.55 46.73 -17.05
N PRO A 208 8.31 45.46 -16.71
CA PRO A 208 9.19 44.77 -15.78
C PRO A 208 10.60 44.87 -16.37
N ASP A 209 11.53 45.50 -15.65
CA ASP A 209 12.93 45.24 -15.93
C ASP A 209 13.06 43.71 -15.85
N LEU A 210 13.74 43.07 -16.81
CA LEU A 210 14.01 41.63 -16.74
C LEU A 210 14.79 41.25 -15.47
N ASN A 211 15.31 42.26 -14.75
CA ASN A 211 15.87 42.15 -13.40
C ASN A 211 14.84 42.15 -12.25
N GLU A 212 13.62 42.66 -12.46
CA GLU A 212 12.53 42.64 -11.49
C GLU A 212 11.75 41.32 -11.59
N LYS A 213 11.61 40.71 -10.43
CA LYS A 213 11.59 39.27 -10.22
C LYS A 213 10.21 38.87 -9.71
N PHE A 214 9.48 38.04 -10.44
CA PHE A 214 8.21 37.50 -9.97
C PHE A 214 8.45 36.52 -8.82
N ARG A 215 7.87 36.77 -7.63
CA ARG A 215 8.09 35.93 -6.45
C ARG A 215 6.88 35.04 -6.16
N LEU A 216 7.10 33.74 -6.18
CA LEU A 216 6.10 32.73 -5.88
C LEU A 216 6.36 32.08 -4.52
N GLY A 217 5.55 32.41 -3.52
CA GLY A 217 5.60 31.72 -2.23
C GLY A 217 5.18 30.25 -2.36
N ILE A 218 6.02 29.34 -1.88
CA ILE A 218 5.73 27.88 -1.90
C ILE A 218 5.55 27.31 -0.49
N GLY A 219 5.40 28.19 0.51
CA GLY A 219 5.25 27.79 1.90
C GLY A 219 3.90 27.17 2.19
N ALA A 220 3.89 25.96 2.76
CA ALA A 220 2.66 25.30 3.17
C ALA A 220 2.90 24.28 4.29
N THR A 221 1.88 24.08 5.13
CA THR A 221 1.89 23.05 6.18
C THR A 221 1.19 21.79 5.68
N LEU A 222 1.78 20.62 5.94
CA LEU A 222 1.22 19.33 5.52
C LEU A 222 0.33 18.73 6.64
N PRO A 223 -0.66 17.89 6.29
CA PRO A 223 -1.51 17.21 7.27
C PRO A 223 -0.70 16.30 8.20
N THR A 224 -1.09 16.27 9.48
CA THR A 224 -0.42 15.47 10.50
C THR A 224 -0.58 13.96 10.30
N ARG A 225 -1.73 13.51 9.78
CA ARG A 225 -1.95 12.10 9.43
C ARG A 225 -1.88 11.94 7.93
N ILE A 226 -0.93 11.12 7.47
CA ILE A 226 -0.72 10.84 6.05
C ILE A 226 -1.72 9.76 5.62
N PHE A 227 -1.76 8.63 6.32
CA PHE A 227 -2.81 7.61 6.13
C PHE A 227 -3.00 6.75 7.37
N GLY A 228 -4.12 6.03 7.40
CA GLY A 228 -4.47 5.07 8.45
C GLY A 228 -5.26 3.93 7.86
N TRP A 229 -4.79 2.70 8.05
CA TRP A 229 -5.44 1.49 7.62
C TRP A 229 -5.63 0.58 8.83
N GLU A 230 -6.83 0.05 9.02
CA GLU A 230 -7.18 -0.79 10.16
C GLU A 230 -8.04 -1.97 9.70
N VAL A 231 -7.73 -3.17 10.17
CA VAL A 231 -8.51 -4.38 9.99
C VAL A 231 -8.81 -5.01 11.35
N ASN A 232 -10.10 -5.13 11.64
CA ASN A 232 -10.64 -5.74 12.86
C ASN A 232 -11.69 -6.82 12.51
N LYS A 233 -11.34 -7.79 11.65
CA LYS A 233 -12.27 -8.85 11.21
C LYS A 233 -11.84 -10.22 11.71
N GLY A 234 -12.54 -10.72 12.73
CA GLY A 234 -12.28 -12.06 13.31
C GLY A 234 -10.99 -12.10 14.13
N PRO A 235 -10.11 -13.12 13.98
CA PRO A 235 -8.83 -13.21 14.66
C PRO A 235 -7.75 -12.29 14.03
N LEU A 236 -8.03 -11.65 12.88
CA LEU A 236 -7.11 -10.70 12.25
C LEU A 236 -7.31 -9.31 12.87
N LYS A 237 -6.28 -8.85 13.58
CA LYS A 237 -6.14 -7.47 14.08
C LYS A 237 -4.90 -6.86 13.45
N GLY A 238 -5.04 -5.68 12.86
CA GLY A 238 -3.93 -4.96 12.27
C GLY A 238 -4.22 -3.48 12.06
N ASN A 239 -3.26 -2.63 12.41
CA ASN A 239 -3.26 -1.20 12.22
C ASN A 239 -1.93 -0.79 11.56
N LEU A 240 -2.04 0.00 10.49
CA LEU A 240 -0.93 0.69 9.87
C LEU A 240 -1.24 2.17 9.82
N THR A 241 -0.38 2.99 10.41
CA THR A 241 -0.55 4.45 10.40
C THR A 241 0.75 5.12 9.99
N ALA A 242 0.64 6.12 9.11
CA ALA A 242 1.72 7.03 8.77
C ALA A 242 1.34 8.44 9.22
N ASN A 243 2.23 9.06 9.98
CA ASN A 243 2.10 10.41 10.51
C ASN A 243 3.23 11.31 9.98
N CYS A 244 2.92 12.60 10.02
CA CYS A 244 3.78 13.71 9.69
C CYS A 244 3.74 14.66 10.90
N ASN A 245 4.72 14.53 11.80
CA ASN A 245 4.72 15.26 13.07
C ASN A 245 4.98 16.76 12.85
N SER A 246 5.92 17.06 11.95
CA SER A 246 6.30 18.41 11.56
C SER A 246 6.73 18.42 10.10
N CYS A 247 5.77 18.48 9.18
CA CYS A 247 6.08 18.63 7.77
C CYS A 247 5.46 19.85 7.11
N GLY A 248 6.26 20.42 6.21
CA GLY A 248 5.89 21.60 5.48
C GLY A 248 6.99 22.01 4.50
N THR A 249 6.58 22.88 3.59
CA THR A 249 7.46 23.56 2.65
C THR A 249 7.61 25.02 3.08
N GLN A 250 8.70 25.66 2.65
CA GLN A 250 8.98 27.07 2.88
C GLN A 250 9.76 27.68 1.73
N GLY A 251 9.84 29.01 1.74
CA GLY A 251 10.58 29.79 0.75
C GLY A 251 9.74 30.24 -0.44
N ALA A 252 10.42 30.69 -1.48
CA ALA A 252 9.81 31.15 -2.71
C ALA A 252 10.65 30.79 -3.94
N LEU A 253 9.98 30.63 -5.07
CA LEU A 253 10.63 30.58 -6.38
C LEU A 253 10.50 31.93 -7.07
N VAL A 254 11.60 32.39 -7.66
CA VAL A 254 11.69 33.69 -8.29
C VAL A 254 11.85 33.50 -9.80
N PHE A 255 10.87 33.95 -10.56
CA PHE A 255 10.81 33.83 -12.01
C PHE A 255 11.05 35.17 -12.71
N ALA A 256 11.62 35.11 -13.91
CA ALA A 256 11.58 36.20 -14.87
C ALA A 256 11.49 35.58 -16.27
N GLY A 257 10.69 36.14 -17.16
CA GLY A 257 10.54 35.61 -18.50
C GLY A 257 10.19 36.66 -19.55
N HIS A 258 10.55 36.36 -20.78
CA HIS A 258 10.36 37.20 -21.95
C HIS A 258 10.04 36.33 -23.16
N VAL A 259 8.98 36.71 -23.87
CA VAL A 259 8.44 35.94 -24.98
C VAL A 259 8.23 36.85 -26.18
N GLU A 260 8.75 36.46 -27.34
CA GLU A 260 8.44 37.02 -28.64
C GLU A 260 7.97 35.90 -29.58
N ALA A 261 6.88 36.14 -30.31
CA ALA A 261 6.38 35.19 -31.28
C ALA A 261 5.71 35.88 -32.48
N SER A 262 5.81 35.24 -33.64
CA SER A 262 5.28 35.73 -34.91
C SER A 262 4.41 34.68 -35.60
N LEU A 263 3.43 35.14 -36.36
CA LEU A 263 2.48 34.30 -37.05
C LEU A 263 3.15 33.69 -38.30
N GLY A 264 3.47 32.40 -38.22
CA GLY A 264 3.92 31.55 -39.33
C GLY A 264 2.77 30.86 -40.06
N TRP A 265 3.12 29.95 -40.99
CA TRP A 265 2.13 29.27 -41.85
C TRP A 265 1.28 28.22 -41.13
N THR A 266 1.77 27.64 -40.03
CA THR A 266 1.07 26.59 -39.25
C THR A 266 0.57 27.08 -37.88
N GLY A 267 0.70 28.37 -37.58
CA GLY A 267 0.42 28.95 -36.26
C GLY A 267 1.49 29.96 -35.84
N PHE A 268 1.52 30.35 -34.57
CA PHE A 268 2.61 31.18 -34.05
C PHE A 268 3.89 30.35 -33.90
N ASP A 269 5.00 30.88 -34.43
CA ASP A 269 6.35 30.40 -34.20
C ASP A 269 7.02 31.29 -33.15
N ILE A 270 7.83 30.69 -32.27
CA ILE A 270 8.50 31.38 -31.17
C ILE A 270 9.79 32.02 -31.72
N ASP A 271 9.84 33.35 -31.71
CA ASP A 271 10.99 34.14 -32.18
C ASP A 271 11.98 34.46 -31.06
N LYS A 272 11.53 34.40 -29.80
CA LYS A 272 12.38 34.48 -28.61
C LYS A 272 11.63 33.93 -27.41
N PHE A 273 12.31 33.11 -26.60
CA PHE A 273 11.73 32.63 -25.35
C PHE A 273 12.85 32.46 -24.33
N GLU A 274 12.90 33.37 -23.36
CA GLU A 274 13.81 33.34 -22.24
C GLU A 274 13.01 33.20 -20.95
N ILE A 275 13.34 32.21 -20.13
CA ILE A 275 12.81 32.09 -18.77
C ILE A 275 13.95 31.78 -17.81
N SER A 276 13.90 32.37 -16.62
CA SER A 276 14.82 32.06 -15.54
C SER A 276 14.08 31.81 -14.24
N VAL A 277 14.61 30.89 -13.44
CA VAL A 277 14.10 30.51 -12.12
C VAL A 277 15.26 30.51 -11.13
N LYS A 278 15.04 31.11 -9.96
CA LYS A 278 15.95 31.08 -8.81
C LYS A 278 15.18 30.75 -7.52
N PRO A 279 15.70 29.88 -6.65
CA PRO A 279 15.12 29.68 -5.32
C PRO A 279 15.49 30.84 -4.39
N GLU A 280 14.62 31.09 -3.42
CA GLU A 280 14.89 31.96 -2.28
C GLU A 280 14.37 31.31 -1.00
N GLY A 281 15.29 30.80 -0.18
CA GLY A 281 14.98 30.09 1.05
C GLY A 281 14.15 28.82 0.84
N VAL A 282 14.22 28.22 -0.35
CA VAL A 282 13.43 27.03 -0.72
C VAL A 282 13.89 25.85 0.12
N GLY A 283 12.97 25.34 0.92
CA GLY A 283 13.23 24.20 1.78
C GLY A 283 11.98 23.43 2.10
N VAL A 284 12.20 22.18 2.49
CA VAL A 284 11.18 21.25 2.93
C VAL A 284 11.68 20.55 4.17
N ASN A 285 10.80 20.44 5.16
CA ASN A 285 11.02 19.68 6.37
C ASN A 285 9.99 18.57 6.41
N LEU A 286 10.43 17.33 6.60
CA LEU A 286 9.59 16.14 6.74
C LEU A 286 10.01 15.39 8.00
N GLU A 287 9.17 15.44 9.03
CA GLU A 287 9.30 14.56 10.19
C GLU A 287 8.26 13.44 10.08
N LEU A 288 8.69 12.30 9.56
CA LEU A 288 7.85 11.16 9.25
C LEU A 288 7.88 10.15 10.38
N GLU A 289 6.70 9.62 10.73
CA GLU A 289 6.55 8.52 11.66
C GLU A 289 5.67 7.44 11.03
N LEU A 290 6.13 6.20 11.07
CA LEU A 290 5.40 5.02 10.65
C LEU A 290 5.15 4.14 11.87
N LEU A 291 3.90 3.73 12.05
CA LEU A 291 3.44 2.86 13.13
C LEU A 291 2.80 1.61 12.53
N PHE A 292 3.34 0.46 12.89
CA PHE A 292 2.91 -0.87 12.49
C PHE A 292 2.45 -1.63 13.74
N ASP A 293 1.27 -2.22 13.69
CA ASP A 293 0.78 -3.14 14.71
C ASP A 293 -0.14 -4.15 14.02
N ALA A 294 0.41 -5.24 13.49
CA ALA A 294 -0.40 -6.19 12.74
C ALA A 294 0.20 -7.60 12.65
N HIS A 295 -0.65 -8.58 12.40
CA HIS A 295 -0.26 -9.96 12.07
C HIS A 295 -0.92 -10.39 10.74
N LEU A 296 -0.30 -10.02 9.62
CA LEU A 296 -0.87 -10.09 8.27
C LEU A 296 0.14 -10.54 7.24
N ASP A 297 -0.25 -11.48 6.36
CA ASP A 297 0.60 -11.99 5.29
C ASP A 297 -0.14 -11.95 3.95
N PHE A 298 0.34 -11.12 3.03
CA PHE A 298 -0.22 -10.89 1.70
C PHE A 298 0.62 -11.52 0.58
N ARG A 299 1.68 -12.29 0.89
CA ARG A 299 2.61 -12.88 -0.10
C ARG A 299 1.92 -13.77 -1.15
N ARG A 300 0.74 -14.30 -0.84
CA ARG A 300 -0.05 -15.18 -1.71
C ARG A 300 -1.34 -14.54 -2.25
N PHE A 301 -1.55 -13.25 -1.99
CA PHE A 301 -2.71 -12.48 -2.44
C PHE A 301 -2.25 -11.27 -3.26
N VAL A 302 -3.19 -10.48 -3.78
CA VAL A 302 -2.84 -9.16 -4.32
C VAL A 302 -2.27 -8.35 -3.15
N LYS A 303 -0.99 -8.02 -3.24
CA LYS A 303 -0.32 -7.20 -2.25
C LYS A 303 -1.09 -5.88 -2.11
N PRO A 304 -1.51 -5.49 -0.90
CA PRO A 304 -2.10 -4.19 -0.70
C PRO A 304 -1.04 -3.15 -1.05
N SER A 305 -1.31 -2.45 -2.13
CA SER A 305 -0.57 -1.28 -2.54
C SER A 305 -1.55 -0.16 -2.82
N GLN A 306 -1.13 1.05 -2.48
CA GLN A 306 -1.91 2.23 -2.75
C GLN A 306 -0.96 3.37 -3.09
N GLU A 307 -1.27 4.06 -4.17
CA GLU A 307 -0.74 5.41 -4.40
C GLU A 307 -1.76 6.40 -3.85
N ILE A 308 -1.28 7.29 -2.99
CA ILE A 308 -2.10 8.28 -2.30
C ILE A 308 -1.63 9.67 -2.73
N LYS A 309 -2.54 10.41 -3.36
CA LYS A 309 -2.41 11.85 -3.54
C LYS A 309 -2.88 12.51 -2.24
N LEU A 310 -1.92 12.87 -1.39
CA LEU A 310 -2.17 13.25 -0.01
C LEU A 310 -2.65 14.69 0.11
N VAL A 311 -2.04 15.58 -0.67
CA VAL A 311 -2.38 16.99 -0.70
C VAL A 311 -2.12 17.52 -2.10
N GLU A 312 -3.09 18.23 -2.64
CA GLU A 312 -2.89 19.16 -3.73
C GLU A 312 -3.01 20.56 -3.13
N ILE A 313 -1.91 21.30 -3.06
CA ILE A 313 -1.91 22.66 -2.52
C ILE A 313 -2.12 23.60 -3.70
N PRO A 314 -3.29 24.24 -3.79
CA PRO A 314 -3.53 25.24 -4.81
C PRO A 314 -2.83 26.51 -4.39
N ILE A 315 -1.63 26.71 -4.92
CA ILE A 315 -0.96 27.99 -4.77
C ILE A 315 -1.54 28.93 -5.84
N SER A 316 -1.77 30.19 -5.45
CA SER A 316 -2.35 31.21 -6.33
C SER A 316 -1.53 31.35 -7.61
N GLY A 317 -2.11 30.87 -8.71
CA GLY A 317 -1.66 31.17 -10.06
C GLY A 317 -2.28 32.47 -10.58
N TRP A 318 -1.67 33.05 -11.60
CA TRP A 318 -2.19 34.21 -12.30
C TRP A 318 -2.79 33.78 -13.63
N ASN A 319 -3.90 34.40 -14.00
CA ASN A 319 -4.56 34.11 -15.26
C ASN A 319 -5.00 35.41 -15.93
N ILE A 320 -4.77 35.48 -17.24
CA ILE A 320 -5.42 36.38 -18.17
C ILE A 320 -6.05 35.46 -19.23
N PRO A 321 -7.39 35.26 -19.18
CA PRO A 321 -8.06 34.29 -20.04
C PRO A 321 -7.67 34.42 -21.52
N GLY A 322 -7.23 33.32 -22.14
CA GLY A 322 -6.85 33.28 -23.55
C GLY A 322 -5.50 33.91 -23.90
N ILE A 323 -4.75 34.43 -22.92
CA ILE A 323 -3.46 35.11 -23.15
C ILE A 323 -2.34 34.46 -22.34
N PHE A 324 -2.52 34.35 -21.03
CA PHE A 324 -1.45 33.98 -20.12
C PHE A 324 -2.01 33.24 -18.92
N GLU A 325 -1.49 32.05 -18.67
CA GLU A 325 -1.77 31.27 -17.48
C GLU A 325 -0.44 30.89 -16.81
N PHE A 326 -0.31 31.24 -15.54
CA PHE A 326 0.84 30.87 -14.72
C PHE A 326 0.35 30.23 -13.45
N GLY A 327 0.87 29.06 -13.08
CA GLY A 327 0.41 28.38 -11.88
C GLY A 327 1.38 27.34 -11.36
N PRO A 328 1.85 27.44 -10.11
CA PRO A 328 2.37 26.28 -9.40
C PRO A 328 1.26 25.28 -9.06
N ARG A 329 1.68 24.03 -8.94
CA ARG A 329 0.92 22.94 -8.36
C ARG A 329 1.86 22.14 -7.46
N ILE A 330 1.58 22.13 -6.16
CA ILE A 330 2.29 21.23 -5.23
C ILE A 330 1.42 20.01 -5.02
N GLN A 331 2.02 18.84 -5.24
CA GLN A 331 1.45 17.54 -4.97
C GLN A 331 2.34 16.81 -3.96
N LEU A 332 1.73 16.35 -2.88
CA LEU A 332 2.34 15.37 -2.01
C LEU A 332 1.82 13.99 -2.41
N ASN A 333 2.73 13.12 -2.85
CA ASN A 333 2.42 11.74 -3.14
C ASN A 333 3.07 10.84 -2.09
N ALA A 334 2.38 9.78 -1.72
CA ALA A 334 2.99 8.66 -1.03
C ALA A 334 2.44 7.37 -1.60
N GLY A 335 3.22 6.32 -1.49
CA GLY A 335 2.73 4.99 -1.74
C GLY A 335 3.36 3.97 -0.82
N TYR A 336 2.67 2.86 -0.70
CA TYR A 336 3.16 1.70 0.03
C TYR A 336 2.84 0.44 -0.78
N GLU A 337 3.69 -0.57 -0.60
CA GLU A 337 3.40 -1.96 -0.93
C GLU A 337 3.82 -2.80 0.27
N ILE A 338 2.94 -3.70 0.70
CA ILE A 338 3.19 -4.56 1.86
C ILE A 338 3.10 -6.01 1.42
N SER A 339 4.19 -6.77 1.61
CA SER A 339 4.23 -8.20 1.36
C SER A 339 3.71 -8.97 2.59
N TYR A 340 4.25 -8.72 3.78
CA TYR A 340 3.75 -9.27 5.06
C TYR A 340 4.26 -8.41 6.22
N ILE A 341 3.50 -8.37 7.32
CA ILE A 341 3.87 -7.68 8.56
C ILE A 341 3.40 -8.52 9.73
N SER A 342 4.31 -8.85 10.64
CA SER A 342 3.98 -9.48 11.90
C SER A 342 4.73 -8.83 13.06
N GLY A 343 3.96 -8.25 13.97
CA GLY A 343 4.46 -7.62 15.20
C GLY A 343 4.19 -6.12 15.22
N THR A 344 4.88 -5.44 16.13
CA THR A 344 4.78 -3.99 16.31
C THR A 344 6.10 -3.30 15.98
N ALA A 345 6.04 -2.29 15.11
CA ALA A 345 7.19 -1.44 14.81
C ALA A 345 6.80 0.03 14.77
N SER A 346 7.71 0.88 15.23
CA SER A 346 7.71 2.29 14.94
C SER A 346 9.03 2.67 14.28
N ALA A 347 8.93 3.51 13.24
CA ALA A 347 10.09 4.10 12.59
C ALA A 347 9.87 5.61 12.47
N THR A 348 10.83 6.39 12.95
CA THR A 348 10.80 7.86 12.86
C THR A 348 12.04 8.36 12.15
N ALA A 349 11.83 9.22 11.16
CA ALA A 349 12.89 9.87 10.39
C ALA A 349 12.58 11.35 10.19
N GLY A 350 13.53 12.21 10.57
CA GLY A 350 13.52 13.63 10.24
C GLY A 350 14.40 13.88 9.02
N ILE A 351 13.83 14.45 7.97
CA ILE A 351 14.54 14.79 6.73
C ILE A 351 14.25 16.26 6.43
N SER A 352 15.30 17.04 6.26
CA SER A 352 15.18 18.40 5.75
C SER A 352 16.02 18.53 4.48
N ALA A 353 15.46 19.14 3.45
CA ALA A 353 16.16 19.41 2.21
C ALA A 353 16.04 20.89 1.88
N ARG A 354 17.14 21.50 1.44
CA ARG A 354 17.20 22.92 1.06
C ARG A 354 17.85 23.06 -0.30
N ILE A 355 17.29 23.89 -1.16
CA ILE A 355 17.93 24.24 -2.43
C ILE A 355 18.78 25.50 -2.19
N PRO A 356 20.08 25.51 -2.55
CA PRO A 356 20.90 26.71 -2.41
C PRO A 356 20.34 27.90 -3.18
N ASP A 357 20.28 29.08 -2.55
CA ASP A 357 19.84 30.34 -3.18
C ASP A 357 20.72 30.79 -4.36
N SER A 358 21.92 30.22 -4.48
CA SER A 358 22.80 30.41 -5.63
C SER A 358 22.35 29.64 -6.88
N ALA A 359 21.36 28.74 -6.77
CA ALA A 359 20.88 27.95 -7.88
C ALA A 359 20.21 28.82 -8.95
N ILE A 360 20.38 28.44 -10.21
CA ILE A 360 19.80 29.16 -11.33
C ILE A 360 19.49 28.17 -12.45
N ALA A 361 18.24 28.21 -12.93
CA ALA A 361 17.81 27.53 -14.14
C ALA A 361 17.42 28.60 -15.14
N LYS A 362 17.98 28.54 -16.35
CA LYS A 362 17.68 29.43 -17.46
C LYS A 362 17.42 28.59 -18.69
N LEU A 363 16.38 28.93 -19.42
CA LEU A 363 16.03 28.35 -20.70
C LEU A 363 15.94 29.49 -21.72
N ASP A 364 16.66 29.34 -22.81
CA ASP A 364 16.68 30.21 -23.99
C ASP A 364 16.57 29.33 -25.24
N LEU A 365 15.35 29.17 -25.76
CA LEU A 365 15.02 28.21 -26.82
C LEU A 365 15.80 28.40 -28.13
N LEU A 366 16.40 29.57 -28.37
CA LEU A 366 17.05 29.91 -29.65
C LEU A 366 18.56 30.04 -29.54
N SER A 367 19.12 29.88 -28.35
CA SER A 367 20.57 29.81 -28.16
C SER A 367 21.12 28.42 -28.49
N LYS A 368 22.42 28.35 -28.87
CA LYS A 368 23.13 27.07 -29.11
C LYS A 368 23.17 26.17 -27.88
N ASN A 369 23.13 26.76 -26.69
CA ASN A 369 23.07 26.07 -25.40
C ASN A 369 21.76 26.49 -24.70
N SER A 370 20.65 25.95 -25.19
CA SER A 370 19.31 26.40 -24.84
C SER A 370 18.97 26.28 -23.36
N VAL A 371 19.72 25.50 -22.59
CA VAL A 371 19.49 25.28 -21.16
C VAL A 371 20.78 25.55 -20.39
N GLN A 372 20.70 26.44 -19.40
CA GLN A 372 21.77 26.67 -18.41
C GLN A 372 21.22 26.39 -17.03
N VAL A 373 21.74 25.35 -16.38
CA VAL A 373 21.33 25.01 -15.02
C VAL A 373 22.52 24.78 -14.13
N SER A 374 22.49 25.35 -12.93
CA SER A 374 23.54 25.17 -11.92
C SER A 374 23.00 25.33 -10.50
N GLY A 375 23.61 24.64 -9.54
CA GLY A 375 23.34 24.81 -8.11
C GLY A 375 22.04 24.20 -7.57
N TRP A 376 21.24 23.52 -8.39
CA TRP A 376 19.94 22.94 -8.00
C TRP A 376 20.03 21.63 -7.20
N ALA A 377 21.23 21.09 -6.99
CA ALA A 377 21.43 19.94 -6.12
C ALA A 377 21.03 20.33 -4.67
N PRO A 378 20.03 19.66 -4.07
CA PRO A 378 19.60 20.01 -2.72
C PRO A 378 20.64 19.60 -1.69
N VAL A 379 20.77 20.41 -0.64
CA VAL A 379 21.49 20.07 0.58
C VAL A 379 20.50 19.34 1.49
N VAL A 380 20.78 18.07 1.77
CA VAL A 380 19.95 17.21 2.61
C VAL A 380 20.59 17.08 3.99
N GLU A 381 19.83 17.39 5.03
CA GLU A 381 20.17 17.17 6.43
C GLU A 381 19.18 16.17 7.02
N THR A 382 19.70 15.14 7.69
CA THR A 382 18.89 14.07 8.27
C THR A 382 19.07 13.98 9.78
N GLN A 383 18.00 13.63 10.47
CA GLN A 383 18.06 13.19 11.87
C GLN A 383 18.31 11.67 11.90
N PRO A 384 18.96 11.15 12.97
CA PRO A 384 19.17 9.72 13.11
C PRO A 384 17.85 8.96 13.02
N LEU A 385 17.80 7.96 12.15
CA LEU A 385 16.69 7.03 12.00
C LEU A 385 16.49 6.29 13.33
N ARG A 386 15.32 6.48 13.97
CA ARG A 386 14.96 5.77 15.19
C ARG A 386 13.97 4.68 14.84
N VAL A 387 14.35 3.44 15.13
CA VAL A 387 13.49 2.27 14.93
C VAL A 387 13.32 1.56 16.26
N GLN A 388 12.08 1.30 16.64
CA GLN A 388 11.72 0.37 17.70
C GLN A 388 10.88 -0.72 17.05
N ALA A 389 11.40 -1.94 16.98
CA ALA A 389 10.73 -3.03 16.27
C ALA A 389 10.87 -4.35 17.01
N GLN A 390 9.75 -5.07 17.13
CA GLN A 390 9.68 -6.51 17.37
C GLN A 390 8.91 -7.09 16.18
N VAL A 391 9.58 -7.35 15.05
CA VAL A 391 8.87 -7.56 13.77
C VAL A 391 9.53 -8.58 12.85
N ASP A 392 8.70 -9.36 12.17
CA ASP A 392 9.02 -9.95 10.87
C ASP A 392 8.15 -9.29 9.79
N ALA A 393 8.77 -8.53 8.86
CA ALA A 393 8.07 -7.78 7.83
C ALA A 393 8.89 -7.58 6.55
N GLU A 394 8.18 -7.52 5.43
CA GLU A 394 8.68 -7.03 4.15
C GLU A 394 7.72 -5.96 3.64
N ALA A 395 8.21 -4.71 3.61
CA ALA A 395 7.42 -3.54 3.22
C ALA A 395 8.30 -2.54 2.47
N SER A 396 7.71 -1.91 1.46
CA SER A 396 8.32 -0.79 0.75
C SER A 396 7.42 0.42 0.85
N VAL A 397 7.98 1.54 1.27
CA VAL A 397 7.28 2.82 1.35
C VAL A 397 8.06 3.87 0.60
N TYR A 398 7.33 4.74 -0.09
CA TYR A 398 7.93 5.93 -0.67
C TYR A 398 7.04 7.15 -0.42
N THR A 399 7.68 8.29 -0.30
CA THR A 399 7.00 9.58 -0.29
C THR A 399 7.81 10.57 -1.10
N GLU A 400 7.11 11.40 -1.85
CA GLU A 400 7.71 12.48 -2.62
C GLU A 400 6.86 13.74 -2.51
N VAL A 401 7.56 14.88 -2.41
CA VAL A 401 6.97 16.20 -2.59
C VAL A 401 7.28 16.64 -4.02
N ALA A 402 6.26 16.67 -4.86
CA ALA A 402 6.35 17.13 -6.24
C ALA A 402 5.82 18.56 -6.34
N LEU A 403 6.68 19.51 -6.66
CA LEU A 403 6.32 20.86 -7.06
C LEU A 403 6.40 20.94 -8.58
N SER A 404 5.28 21.15 -9.25
CA SER A 404 5.27 21.56 -10.65
C SER A 404 4.91 23.02 -10.81
N VAL A 405 5.49 23.70 -11.80
CA VAL A 405 5.13 25.07 -12.17
C VAL A 405 4.92 25.09 -13.67
N SER A 406 3.74 25.52 -14.11
CA SER A 406 3.38 25.61 -15.51
C SER A 406 3.18 27.06 -15.92
N ILE A 407 3.69 27.39 -17.11
CA ILE A 407 3.41 28.65 -17.81
C ILE A 407 2.82 28.29 -19.15
N THR A 408 1.65 28.83 -19.47
CA THR A 408 0.98 28.69 -20.77
C THR A 408 0.75 30.08 -21.35
N VAL A 409 1.10 30.26 -22.62
CA VAL A 409 0.84 31.48 -23.38
C VAL A 409 -0.05 31.15 -24.57
N LEU A 410 -1.19 31.82 -24.68
CA LEU A 410 -2.24 31.61 -25.69
C LEU A 410 -2.86 30.20 -25.68
N ASP A 411 -3.60 29.85 -24.62
CA ASP A 411 -4.36 28.60 -24.36
C ASP A 411 -4.36 27.59 -25.53
N ASP A 412 -5.28 27.74 -26.50
CA ASP A 412 -5.38 26.89 -27.68
C ASP A 412 -4.33 27.25 -28.74
N ASN A 413 -3.49 26.29 -29.09
CA ASN A 413 -2.35 26.41 -30.01
C ASN A 413 -1.20 27.32 -29.53
N GLY A 414 -1.01 27.37 -28.21
CA GLY A 414 0.05 28.09 -27.55
C GLY A 414 1.33 27.27 -27.36
N PHE A 415 2.14 27.70 -26.41
CA PHE A 415 3.27 26.95 -25.88
C PHE A 415 3.30 27.08 -24.37
N GLY A 416 4.00 26.15 -23.74
CA GLY A 416 4.22 26.19 -22.32
C GLY A 416 5.51 25.52 -21.89
N VAL A 417 5.86 25.80 -20.65
CA VAL A 417 7.01 25.20 -19.96
C VAL A 417 6.53 24.69 -18.61
N ASP A 418 6.85 23.43 -18.34
CA ASP A 418 6.58 22.73 -17.10
C ASP A 418 7.91 22.46 -16.40
N LEU A 419 8.10 23.05 -15.22
CA LEU A 419 9.18 22.69 -14.30
C LEU A 419 8.61 21.70 -13.30
N ALA A 420 9.21 20.52 -13.12
CA ALA A 420 8.78 19.53 -12.14
C ALA A 420 9.94 19.17 -11.21
N LEU A 421 9.82 19.53 -9.93
CA LEU A 421 10.80 19.29 -8.89
C LEU A 421 10.23 18.26 -7.90
N LYS A 422 10.90 17.12 -7.72
CA LYS A 422 10.57 16.09 -6.71
C LYS A 422 11.65 16.08 -5.63
N VAL A 423 11.41 16.75 -4.50
CA VAL A 423 12.39 16.87 -3.40
C VAL A 423 11.72 16.93 -2.02
N PRO A 424 12.06 16.04 -1.07
CA PRO A 424 12.84 14.81 -1.25
C PRO A 424 11.99 13.68 -1.85
N LYS A 425 12.62 12.77 -2.57
CA LYS A 425 12.09 11.43 -2.89
C LYS A 425 12.64 10.46 -1.86
N VAL A 426 11.84 10.07 -0.90
CA VAL A 426 12.25 9.12 0.15
C VAL A 426 11.79 7.74 -0.25
N THR A 427 12.71 6.77 -0.24
CA THR A 427 12.41 5.35 -0.42
C THR A 427 12.94 4.60 0.78
N ALA A 428 12.08 3.81 1.42
CA ALA A 428 12.49 2.93 2.50
C ALA A 428 12.02 1.51 2.22
N THR A 429 12.96 0.57 2.33
CA THR A 429 12.71 -0.86 2.17
C THR A 429 13.06 -1.54 3.48
N LEU A 430 12.05 -2.12 4.10
CA LEU A 430 12.20 -2.96 5.27
C LEU A 430 12.21 -4.42 4.81
N GLY A 431 13.26 -5.15 5.16
CA GLY A 431 13.37 -6.58 4.94
C GLY A 431 13.81 -7.27 6.23
N ALA A 432 12.90 -8.04 6.82
CA ALA A 432 13.23 -8.99 7.86
C ALA A 432 13.51 -10.37 7.24
N GLY A 433 14.33 -11.17 7.93
CA GLY A 433 14.58 -12.53 7.49
C GLY A 433 15.57 -13.29 8.34
N PHE A 434 16.04 -14.39 7.75
CA PHE A 434 16.87 -15.39 8.40
C PHE A 434 18.06 -15.75 7.52
N ASP A 435 19.26 -15.68 8.08
CA ASP A 435 20.49 -16.21 7.49
C ASP A 435 21.29 -16.96 8.55
N THR A 436 21.61 -18.20 8.23
CA THR A 436 22.27 -19.13 9.14
C THR A 436 23.76 -18.82 9.33
N ALA A 437 24.33 -17.97 8.48
CA ALA A 437 25.66 -17.40 8.65
C ALA A 437 25.65 -16.07 9.46
N GLY A 438 24.48 -15.64 9.95
CA GLY A 438 24.23 -14.34 10.55
C GLY A 438 23.50 -13.43 9.57
N PHE A 439 22.28 -13.00 9.92
CA PHE A 439 21.45 -12.15 9.03
C PHE A 439 22.04 -10.76 8.83
N CYS A 440 22.66 -10.23 9.88
CA CYS A 440 23.36 -8.95 9.81
C CYS A 440 24.86 -9.15 9.61
N PRO A 441 25.50 -8.36 8.72
CA PRO A 441 26.94 -8.41 8.54
C PRO A 441 27.65 -8.19 9.88
N ASN A 442 28.55 -9.11 10.25
CA ASN A 442 29.37 -9.05 11.48
C ASN A 442 28.61 -9.25 12.81
N LYS A 443 27.39 -9.79 12.80
CA LYS A 443 26.68 -10.24 14.02
C LYS A 443 26.29 -11.72 13.90
N ALA A 444 26.41 -12.49 14.98
CA ALA A 444 26.12 -13.92 15.00
C ALA A 444 24.60 -14.24 15.03
N ASN A 445 23.74 -13.23 15.18
CA ASN A 445 22.30 -13.43 15.24
C ASN A 445 21.78 -13.86 13.86
N ILE A 446 21.16 -15.05 13.81
CA ILE A 446 20.66 -15.68 12.57
C ILE A 446 19.35 -15.07 12.07
N PHE A 447 18.68 -14.27 12.91
CA PHE A 447 17.54 -13.44 12.53
C PHE A 447 17.94 -11.97 12.57
N GLY A 448 17.31 -11.18 11.72
CA GLY A 448 17.42 -9.74 11.85
C GLY A 448 16.47 -8.98 10.95
N ILE A 449 16.47 -7.68 11.17
CA ILE A 449 15.81 -6.70 10.33
C ILE A 449 16.89 -5.89 9.64
N LYS A 450 16.73 -5.74 8.33
CA LYS A 450 17.47 -4.83 7.49
C LYS A 450 16.54 -3.71 7.05
N LEU A 451 16.95 -2.47 7.30
CA LEU A 451 16.24 -1.28 6.82
C LEU A 451 17.20 -0.46 5.96
N ASP A 452 16.85 -0.36 4.69
CA ASP A 452 17.50 0.51 3.72
C ASP A 452 16.65 1.77 3.53
N VAL A 453 17.22 2.95 3.76
CA VAL A 453 16.55 4.23 3.55
C VAL A 453 17.41 5.11 2.66
N MET A 454 16.81 5.57 1.58
CA MET A 454 17.44 6.42 0.57
C MET A 454 16.62 7.70 0.40
N VAL A 455 17.34 8.81 0.26
CA VAL A 455 16.77 10.12 -0.02
C VAL A 455 17.36 10.61 -1.33
N GLY A 456 16.50 10.83 -2.31
CA GLY A 456 16.83 11.34 -3.62
C GLY A 456 16.16 12.69 -3.92
N ALA A 457 16.49 13.22 -5.08
CA ALA A 457 15.82 14.33 -5.73
C ALA A 457 15.83 14.16 -7.23
N ASP A 458 14.80 14.72 -7.85
CA ASP A 458 14.60 14.70 -9.28
C ASP A 458 14.08 16.07 -9.74
N LEU A 459 14.58 16.58 -10.86
CA LEU A 459 14.23 17.87 -11.43
C LEU A 459 14.17 17.76 -12.95
N ASP A 460 12.95 17.86 -13.45
CA ASP A 460 12.62 17.77 -14.87
C ASP A 460 12.21 19.14 -15.39
N LEU A 461 12.58 19.44 -16.62
CA LEU A 461 12.12 20.62 -17.36
C LEU A 461 11.60 20.19 -18.74
N GLU A 462 10.29 20.31 -18.92
CA GLU A 462 9.62 20.03 -20.19
C GLU A 462 9.14 21.34 -20.82
N GLY A 463 9.32 21.48 -22.13
CA GLY A 463 8.64 22.52 -22.91
C GLY A 463 7.86 21.90 -24.04
N TRP A 464 6.70 22.47 -24.32
CA TRP A 464 5.74 21.93 -25.28
C TRP A 464 5.06 23.04 -26.08
N ARG A 465 4.55 22.65 -27.24
CA ARG A 465 3.70 23.47 -28.10
C ARG A 465 2.41 22.72 -28.34
N GLU A 466 1.29 23.42 -28.28
CA GLU A 466 0.01 22.87 -28.68
C GLU A 466 -0.35 23.39 -30.06
N ILE A 467 -0.96 22.55 -30.92
CA ILE A 467 -1.60 22.99 -32.17
C ILE A 467 -2.87 22.16 -32.37
N ASP A 468 -4.00 22.83 -32.50
CA ASP A 468 -5.36 22.32 -32.67
C ASP A 468 -5.72 21.25 -31.63
N GLY A 469 -5.44 21.54 -30.35
CA GLY A 469 -5.67 20.61 -29.24
C GLY A 469 -4.64 19.48 -29.12
N LYS A 470 -3.62 19.45 -29.99
CA LYS A 470 -2.56 18.43 -29.98
C LYS A 470 -1.27 19.01 -29.42
N ARG A 471 -0.94 18.61 -28.18
CA ARG A 471 0.33 18.92 -27.53
C ARG A 471 1.48 18.12 -28.15
N LYS A 472 2.57 18.81 -28.49
CA LYS A 472 3.85 18.28 -28.98
C LYS A 472 4.96 18.80 -28.08
N THR A 473 5.68 17.91 -27.42
CA THR A 473 6.90 18.25 -26.65
C THR A 473 7.96 18.81 -27.59
N LEU A 474 8.51 19.98 -27.24
CA LEU A 474 9.60 20.65 -27.95
C LEU A 474 10.95 20.20 -27.39
N PHE A 475 11.05 20.08 -26.06
CA PHE A 475 12.20 19.54 -25.36
C PHE A 475 11.74 18.92 -24.03
N ASN A 476 12.51 17.95 -23.54
CA ASN A 476 12.39 17.41 -22.20
C ASN A 476 13.81 17.18 -21.68
N VAL A 477 14.15 17.79 -20.55
CA VAL A 477 15.51 17.76 -20.00
C VAL A 477 15.44 17.37 -18.52
N ASP A 478 16.08 16.25 -18.20
CA ASP A 478 16.33 15.82 -16.84
C ASP A 478 17.52 16.65 -16.33
N ILE A 479 17.22 17.73 -15.60
CA ILE A 479 18.20 18.70 -15.12
C ILE A 479 19.07 18.08 -14.04
N PHE A 480 18.44 17.33 -13.13
CA PHE A 480 19.11 16.71 -12.01
C PHE A 480 18.32 15.50 -11.56
N GLU A 481 18.91 14.31 -11.69
CA GLU A 481 18.36 13.08 -11.14
C GLU A 481 19.43 12.43 -10.25
N LYS A 482 19.13 12.33 -8.96
CA LYS A 482 19.87 11.47 -8.04
C LYS A 482 18.90 10.78 -7.10
N PRO A 483 18.60 9.49 -7.30
CA PRO A 483 17.72 8.75 -6.41
C PRO A 483 18.33 8.50 -5.01
N ASP A 484 19.64 8.70 -4.85
CA ASP A 484 20.44 8.29 -3.69
C ASP A 484 21.39 9.39 -3.16
N ILE A 485 20.93 10.65 -3.15
CA ILE A 485 21.70 11.81 -2.64
C ILE A 485 22.22 11.55 -1.23
N PHE A 486 21.39 10.95 -0.40
CA PHE A 486 21.76 10.49 0.92
C PHE A 486 21.24 9.07 1.14
N VAL A 487 22.14 8.17 1.51
CA VAL A 487 21.81 6.81 1.93
C VAL A 487 22.10 6.74 3.42
N PHE A 488 21.08 6.43 4.22
CA PHE A 488 21.29 6.20 5.64
C PHE A 488 22.21 5.00 5.84
N PRO A 489 23.07 4.98 6.87
CA PRO A 489 23.79 3.77 7.24
C PRO A 489 22.78 2.63 7.38
N GLN A 490 23.01 1.53 6.65
CA GLN A 490 22.11 0.38 6.66
C GLN A 490 21.91 -0.05 8.12
N LEU A 491 20.69 0.10 8.61
CA LEU A 491 20.34 -0.35 9.94
C LEU A 491 20.11 -1.85 9.85
N CYS A 492 21.00 -2.62 10.49
CA CYS A 492 20.83 -4.05 10.63
C CYS A 492 20.84 -4.44 12.11
N LEU A 493 19.66 -4.81 12.59
CA LEU A 493 19.43 -5.23 13.96
C LEU A 493 19.21 -6.74 13.97
N GLY A 494 20.18 -7.47 14.49
CA GLY A 494 20.00 -8.87 14.84
C GLY A 494 19.31 -8.97 16.20
N PHE A 495 18.38 -9.89 16.33
CA PHE A 495 17.67 -10.18 17.57
C PHE A 495 17.50 -11.69 17.72
N ASP A 496 17.35 -12.11 18.97
CA ASP A 496 17.30 -13.52 19.33
C ASP A 496 15.86 -14.09 19.34
N ASP A 497 14.83 -13.23 19.40
CA ASP A 497 13.41 -13.61 19.52
C ASP A 497 12.47 -12.82 18.59
N VAL A 498 11.40 -13.48 18.09
CA VAL A 498 10.33 -12.91 17.24
C VAL A 498 9.09 -12.49 18.04
N ALA A 499 8.26 -11.62 17.47
CA ALA A 499 7.04 -11.09 18.09
C ALA A 499 6.01 -12.19 18.49
N PRO A 500 5.19 -11.96 19.54
CA PRO A 500 4.15 -12.90 19.97
C PRO A 500 3.20 -13.27 18.82
N GLY A 501 3.13 -14.57 18.50
CA GLY A 501 2.21 -15.14 17.52
C GLY A 501 2.79 -15.45 16.14
N TYR A 502 4.03 -15.07 15.81
CA TYR A 502 4.67 -15.42 14.52
C TYR A 502 5.52 -16.68 14.67
N CYS A 503 5.42 -17.61 13.72
CA CYS A 503 6.10 -18.90 13.78
C CYS A 503 6.94 -19.06 12.49
N LEU A 504 8.21 -18.61 12.56
CA LEU A 504 9.22 -18.94 11.55
C LEU A 504 10.05 -20.10 12.06
N GLY A 505 10.22 -21.12 11.22
CA GLY A 505 11.04 -22.24 11.63
C GLY A 505 12.51 -21.90 11.76
N GLY A 506 13.10 -22.37 12.84
CA GLY A 506 14.54 -22.57 12.95
C GLY A 506 15.08 -23.70 12.07
N LYS A 507 16.41 -23.77 12.00
CA LYS A 507 17.14 -24.88 11.38
C LYS A 507 16.86 -26.20 12.13
N LYS A 508 16.85 -27.32 11.39
CA LYS A 508 17.16 -28.64 11.95
C LYS A 508 18.40 -28.50 12.82
N GLU A 509 18.33 -28.93 14.08
CA GLU A 509 19.52 -29.25 14.86
C GLU A 509 20.39 -30.14 13.95
N GLU A 510 21.56 -29.64 13.56
CA GLU A 510 22.61 -30.48 13.04
C GLU A 510 22.93 -31.42 14.19
N ASP A 511 22.64 -32.71 14.00
CA ASP A 511 23.15 -33.76 14.85
C ASP A 511 24.65 -33.52 14.97
N ASP A 512 25.12 -33.15 16.16
CA ASP A 512 26.55 -33.12 16.47
C ASP A 512 27.13 -34.44 15.99
N GLU A 513 28.10 -34.35 15.08
CA GLU A 513 28.90 -35.46 14.60
C GLU A 513 29.50 -36.18 15.81
N ASP A 514 28.88 -37.28 16.23
CA ASP A 514 29.58 -38.28 17.01
C ASP A 514 30.46 -39.07 16.04
N ASP A 515 31.77 -38.95 16.27
CA ASP A 515 32.83 -39.83 15.82
C ASP A 515 32.39 -41.31 15.86
N ASP A 516 32.00 -41.86 14.72
CA ASP A 516 32.01 -43.30 14.49
C ASP A 516 32.52 -43.61 13.08
N ASN A 517 33.84 -43.81 13.05
CA ASN A 517 34.61 -44.27 11.90
C ASN A 517 34.19 -45.71 11.51
N HIS A 518 33.13 -45.85 10.71
CA HIS A 518 32.79 -47.10 10.03
C HIS A 518 32.60 -46.85 8.51
N PRO A 519 33.55 -47.28 7.66
CA PRO A 519 33.52 -47.00 6.23
C PRO A 519 32.54 -47.99 5.57
N GLY A 520 31.30 -47.59 5.33
CA GLY A 520 30.36 -48.57 4.80
C GLY A 520 28.96 -48.16 4.36
N HIS A 521 28.56 -46.89 4.23
CA HIS A 521 27.28 -46.57 3.59
C HIS A 521 27.34 -45.30 2.74
N TYR A 522 27.55 -45.50 1.43
CA TYR A 522 27.28 -44.50 0.41
C TYR A 522 25.81 -44.07 0.44
N VAL A 523 25.52 -42.87 0.93
CA VAL A 523 24.25 -42.19 0.62
C VAL A 523 24.36 -41.66 -0.81
N ARG A 524 23.69 -42.34 -1.75
CA ARG A 524 23.56 -41.88 -3.14
C ARG A 524 22.98 -40.47 -3.16
N GLY A 525 23.79 -39.50 -3.59
CA GLY A 525 23.32 -38.16 -3.94
C GLY A 525 22.18 -38.25 -4.95
N ARG A 526 20.98 -37.78 -4.55
CA ARG A 526 19.93 -37.50 -5.52
C ARG A 526 20.31 -36.21 -6.24
N ARG A 527 20.78 -36.36 -7.48
CA ARG A 527 20.81 -35.29 -8.48
C ARG A 527 19.49 -34.52 -8.48
N ALA A 528 19.59 -33.20 -8.59
CA ALA A 528 18.49 -32.31 -8.90
C ALA A 528 17.67 -32.88 -10.07
N ARG A 529 16.36 -33.03 -9.85
CA ARG A 529 15.43 -33.48 -10.88
C ARG A 529 15.17 -32.29 -11.80
N ILE A 530 15.59 -32.39 -13.05
CA ILE A 530 15.17 -31.50 -14.14
C ILE A 530 13.63 -31.55 -14.24
N PRO A 531 12.93 -30.43 -14.54
CA PRO A 531 11.47 -30.42 -14.63
C PRO A 531 11.01 -31.34 -15.76
N GLY A 532 10.52 -32.53 -15.43
CA GLY A 532 9.83 -33.39 -16.37
C GLY A 532 8.37 -32.94 -16.46
N THR A 533 7.99 -32.35 -17.59
CA THR A 533 6.59 -32.22 -17.99
C THR A 533 6.00 -33.61 -18.22
N LEU A 534 5.35 -34.15 -17.20
CA LEU A 534 4.39 -35.25 -17.28
C LEU A 534 3.63 -35.24 -15.95
N SER A 535 2.36 -34.83 -15.99
CA SER A 535 1.43 -34.97 -14.86
C SER A 535 1.52 -36.41 -14.33
N PRO A 536 1.88 -36.63 -13.04
CA PRO A 536 1.81 -37.97 -12.49
C PRO A 536 0.37 -38.47 -12.63
N PRO A 537 0.16 -39.76 -12.96
CA PRO A 537 -1.17 -40.33 -12.86
C PRO A 537 -1.67 -40.10 -11.43
N VAL A 538 -2.89 -39.58 -11.29
CA VAL A 538 -3.56 -39.36 -10.01
C VAL A 538 -3.39 -40.62 -9.17
N SER A 539 -2.60 -40.57 -8.09
CA SER A 539 -2.37 -41.73 -7.23
C SER A 539 -3.72 -42.28 -6.78
N ARG A 540 -3.92 -43.59 -6.88
CA ARG A 540 -5.19 -44.18 -6.47
C ARG A 540 -5.38 -43.91 -4.97
N ARG A 541 -6.54 -43.34 -4.65
CA ARG A 541 -6.87 -42.87 -3.29
C ARG A 541 -6.89 -44.11 -2.37
N GLN A 542 -6.02 -44.13 -1.35
CA GLN A 542 -5.68 -45.24 -0.43
C GLN A 542 -4.56 -46.21 -0.84
N ASP A 543 -3.61 -45.75 -1.64
CA ASP A 543 -2.31 -46.43 -1.68
C ASP A 543 -1.63 -46.42 -0.29
N PRO A 544 -0.82 -47.44 0.03
CA PRO A 544 0.15 -47.39 1.13
C PRO A 544 0.94 -46.08 1.10
N ASP A 545 1.16 -45.46 2.27
CA ASP A 545 2.17 -44.40 2.39
C ASP A 545 3.55 -45.04 2.30
N THR A 546 4.15 -44.96 1.11
CA THR A 546 5.48 -45.53 0.81
C THR A 546 6.62 -44.83 1.56
N GLY A 547 6.35 -43.70 2.23
CA GLY A 547 7.33 -42.98 3.05
C GLY A 547 7.36 -43.44 4.51
N ARG A 548 6.42 -44.27 4.96
CA ARG A 548 6.34 -44.74 6.35
C ARG A 548 6.31 -46.27 6.44
N ASN A 549 7.07 -46.81 7.39
CA ASN A 549 7.09 -48.25 7.62
C ASN A 549 5.75 -48.73 8.20
N PRO A 550 5.24 -49.89 7.76
CA PRO A 550 4.08 -50.54 8.39
C PRO A 550 4.33 -50.80 9.88
N ILE A 551 3.28 -50.73 10.68
CA ILE A 551 3.37 -50.88 12.14
C ILE A 551 3.26 -52.35 12.51
N PRO A 552 4.29 -53.00 13.08
CA PRO A 552 4.26 -54.42 13.41
C PRO A 552 3.42 -54.70 14.66
N MET A 553 2.77 -55.87 14.68
CA MET A 553 2.19 -56.46 15.90
C MET A 553 3.30 -56.84 16.88
N LYS A 554 2.99 -56.80 18.19
CA LYS A 554 3.94 -57.22 19.22
C LYS A 554 4.13 -58.74 19.26
N CYS A 555 3.06 -59.50 19.01
CA CYS A 555 3.07 -60.97 19.02
C CYS A 555 3.67 -61.61 17.75
N ASP A 556 3.65 -60.91 16.60
CA ASP A 556 4.26 -61.36 15.34
C ASP A 556 4.65 -60.16 14.47
N LYS A 557 5.96 -59.89 14.39
CA LYS A 557 6.50 -58.74 13.64
C LYS A 557 6.26 -58.82 12.12
N LYS A 558 5.90 -59.99 11.57
CA LYS A 558 5.55 -60.15 10.15
C LYS A 558 4.12 -59.68 9.83
N LYS A 559 3.25 -59.58 10.85
CA LYS A 559 1.89 -59.07 10.73
C LYS A 559 1.92 -57.58 11.01
N THR A 560 1.72 -56.78 9.97
CA THR A 560 1.87 -55.32 10.05
C THR A 560 0.59 -54.61 9.63
N VAL A 561 0.27 -53.51 10.29
CA VAL A 561 -0.81 -52.60 9.87
C VAL A 561 -0.22 -51.51 8.98
N GLN A 562 -0.77 -51.35 7.78
CA GLN A 562 -0.30 -50.36 6.81
C GLN A 562 -0.84 -48.97 7.13
N ILE A 563 0.03 -47.96 7.08
CA ILE A 563 -0.37 -46.55 7.08
C ILE A 563 -0.82 -46.19 5.65
N LEU A 564 -2.02 -45.64 5.52
CA LEU A 564 -2.58 -45.20 4.25
C LEU A 564 -2.26 -43.73 4.00
N LYS A 565 -2.13 -43.34 2.73
CA LYS A 565 -1.92 -41.92 2.36
C LYS A 565 -3.06 -41.02 2.85
N TYR A 566 -2.70 -39.79 3.19
CA TYR A 566 -3.61 -38.73 3.61
C TYR A 566 -3.14 -37.38 3.03
N PRO A 567 -4.03 -36.38 2.88
CA PRO A 567 -3.66 -35.10 2.30
C PRO A 567 -2.73 -34.31 3.22
N SER A 568 -1.91 -33.45 2.63
CA SER A 568 -1.06 -32.53 3.39
C SER A 568 -1.93 -31.50 4.16
N PRO A 569 -1.39 -30.85 5.22
CA PRO A 569 -2.13 -29.83 5.95
C PRO A 569 -2.61 -28.70 5.03
N VAL A 570 -1.79 -28.35 4.03
CA VAL A 570 -2.07 -27.34 3.00
C VAL A 570 -3.22 -27.76 2.07
N ASP A 571 -3.35 -29.05 1.79
CA ASP A 571 -4.47 -29.55 0.99
C ASP A 571 -5.77 -29.63 1.80
N LEU A 572 -5.66 -29.98 3.08
CA LEU A 572 -6.79 -29.98 4.01
C LEU A 572 -7.27 -28.56 4.33
N SER A 573 -6.38 -27.57 4.37
CA SER A 573 -6.76 -26.18 4.70
C SER A 573 -7.66 -25.55 3.65
N LYS A 574 -7.70 -26.10 2.43
CA LYS A 574 -8.60 -25.67 1.35
C LYS A 574 -10.06 -26.08 1.58
N ASP A 575 -10.34 -27.08 2.42
CA ASP A 575 -11.70 -27.53 2.72
C ASP A 575 -12.22 -26.97 4.04
N THR A 576 -13.23 -26.11 4.00
CA THR A 576 -13.84 -25.48 5.18
C THR A 576 -14.52 -26.47 6.14
N ARG A 577 -14.77 -27.72 5.70
CA ARG A 577 -15.27 -28.80 6.57
C ARG A 577 -14.19 -29.36 7.49
N VAL A 578 -12.91 -29.12 7.20
CA VAL A 578 -11.78 -29.56 8.04
C VAL A 578 -11.48 -28.46 9.07
N PRO A 579 -11.70 -28.69 10.37
CA PRO A 579 -11.38 -27.70 11.40
C PRO A 579 -9.87 -27.51 11.54
N ILE A 580 -9.43 -26.25 11.64
CA ILE A 580 -8.06 -25.89 12.05
C ILE A 580 -8.13 -25.48 13.51
N PHE A 581 -7.41 -26.18 14.37
CA PHE A 581 -7.32 -25.85 15.78
C PHE A 581 -6.06 -25.05 16.04
N VAL A 582 -6.26 -23.87 16.62
CA VAL A 582 -5.20 -22.92 16.98
C VAL A 582 -5.15 -22.86 18.51
N PRO A 583 -4.08 -23.33 19.16
CA PRO A 583 -3.96 -23.12 20.61
C PRO A 583 -3.82 -21.62 20.88
N ASP A 584 -4.46 -21.15 21.95
CA ASP A 584 -4.31 -19.78 22.43
C ASP A 584 -2.98 -19.66 23.21
N ILE A 585 -1.87 -20.03 22.56
CA ILE A 585 -0.52 -20.11 23.13
C ILE A 585 0.47 -19.54 22.10
N PRO A 586 1.42 -18.68 22.52
CA PRO A 586 2.52 -18.25 21.68
C PRO A 586 3.37 -19.43 21.16
N CYS A 587 3.93 -19.28 19.95
CA CYS A 587 4.80 -20.29 19.34
C CYS A 587 6.16 -20.44 20.06
N GLY A 588 6.68 -19.36 20.67
CA GLY A 588 7.98 -19.33 21.33
C GLY A 588 8.16 -20.42 22.39
N GLU A 589 9.40 -20.90 22.57
CA GLU A 589 9.68 -21.94 23.55
C GLU A 589 9.40 -21.48 24.97
N ALA A 590 9.66 -20.20 25.30
CA ALA A 590 9.36 -19.54 26.57
C ALA A 590 8.72 -18.17 26.28
N SER A 591 7.60 -17.85 26.94
CA SER A 591 6.89 -16.57 26.81
C SER A 591 6.14 -16.26 28.10
N GLU A 592 6.12 -14.99 28.50
CA GLU A 592 5.34 -14.52 29.65
C GLU A 592 3.82 -14.66 29.43
N ASP A 593 3.37 -14.74 28.17
CA ASP A 593 1.96 -14.87 27.79
C ASP A 593 1.45 -16.33 27.85
N CYS A 594 2.33 -17.28 28.13
CA CYS A 594 1.94 -18.69 28.27
C CYS A 594 1.25 -18.91 29.62
N TRP A 595 -0.06 -19.21 29.57
CA TRP A 595 -0.81 -19.59 30.77
C TRP A 595 -1.13 -21.09 30.80
N PRO A 596 -0.99 -21.79 31.94
CA PRO A 596 -1.20 -23.24 32.01
C PRO A 596 -2.62 -23.65 31.60
N ASN A 597 -3.60 -22.76 31.78
CA ASN A 597 -4.98 -22.92 31.37
C ASN A 597 -5.27 -22.44 29.94
N ALA A 598 -4.33 -22.58 29.01
CA ALA A 598 -4.53 -22.18 27.63
C ALA A 598 -5.73 -22.87 26.99
N ASN A 599 -6.47 -22.12 26.16
CA ASN A 599 -7.63 -22.57 25.41
C ASN A 599 -7.26 -22.95 23.96
N ILE A 600 -8.26 -23.42 23.21
CA ILE A 600 -8.10 -23.73 21.79
C ILE A 600 -9.23 -23.12 20.98
N SER A 601 -8.83 -22.39 19.94
CA SER A 601 -9.71 -21.73 18.98
C SER A 601 -9.85 -22.59 17.72
N VAL A 602 -10.98 -22.48 17.01
CA VAL A 602 -11.25 -23.27 15.79
C VAL A 602 -11.57 -22.36 14.61
N ILE A 603 -10.84 -22.54 13.51
CA ILE A 603 -11.07 -21.84 12.25
C ILE A 603 -11.76 -22.79 11.27
N THR A 604 -12.99 -22.44 10.85
CA THR A 604 -13.76 -23.16 9.84
C THR A 604 -14.09 -22.28 8.63
N VAL A 605 -14.41 -21.00 8.85
CA VAL A 605 -14.65 -19.96 7.85
C VAL A 605 -14.29 -18.59 8.42
N PRO A 606 -14.00 -17.58 7.59
CA PRO A 606 -13.79 -17.59 6.13
C PRO A 606 -12.40 -18.08 5.69
N LEU A 607 -12.24 -18.41 4.40
CA LEU A 607 -11.02 -18.97 3.78
C LEU A 607 -9.75 -18.17 4.08
N GLU A 608 -9.85 -16.84 4.22
CA GLU A 608 -8.74 -15.93 4.54
C GLU A 608 -8.03 -16.33 5.84
N GLN A 609 -8.77 -16.74 6.87
CA GLN A 609 -8.21 -17.13 8.17
C GLN A 609 -7.53 -18.50 8.13
N ARG A 610 -7.79 -19.31 7.10
CA ARG A 610 -7.23 -20.66 6.94
C ARG A 610 -5.82 -20.65 6.34
N ALA A 611 -5.35 -19.48 5.88
CA ALA A 611 -4.01 -19.28 5.35
C ALA A 611 -2.90 -19.43 6.39
N ILE A 612 -3.25 -19.44 7.69
CA ILE A 612 -2.33 -19.72 8.80
C ILE A 612 -1.60 -21.08 8.64
N VAL A 613 -2.21 -22.01 7.90
CA VAL A 613 -1.69 -23.34 7.59
C VAL A 613 -0.73 -23.27 6.39
N ASP A 614 0.45 -22.67 6.57
CA ASP A 614 1.52 -22.69 5.57
C ASP A 614 2.76 -23.45 6.06
N GLN A 615 3.45 -24.13 5.14
CA GLN A 615 4.57 -25.05 5.40
C GLN A 615 5.95 -24.37 5.50
N THR A 616 6.01 -23.05 5.66
CA THR A 616 7.29 -22.31 5.77
C THR A 616 8.00 -22.47 7.12
N GLY A 617 7.42 -23.21 8.06
CA GLY A 617 8.11 -23.64 9.28
C GLY A 617 9.28 -24.59 8.98
N LEU A 618 10.50 -24.08 8.98
CA LEU A 618 11.76 -24.83 8.87
C LEU A 618 12.05 -25.79 10.05
N LEU A 619 11.39 -25.69 11.22
CA LEU A 619 11.44 -26.69 12.31
C LEU A 619 10.29 -27.69 12.21
N ASP A 620 10.57 -28.99 12.40
CA ASP A 620 9.53 -30.03 12.34
C ASP A 620 8.42 -29.84 13.38
N GLN A 621 8.66 -29.15 14.51
CA GLN A 621 7.70 -29.01 15.61
C GLN A 621 6.74 -27.82 15.47
N GLU A 622 7.07 -26.84 14.62
CA GLU A 622 6.28 -25.62 14.37
C GLU A 622 5.44 -25.71 13.08
N LYS A 623 5.56 -26.84 12.37
CA LYS A 623 4.73 -27.16 11.21
C LYS A 623 3.29 -27.41 11.62
N TRP A 624 2.39 -27.16 10.70
CA TRP A 624 1.05 -27.70 10.78
C TRP A 624 1.05 -29.18 10.42
N ALA A 625 0.27 -29.96 11.15
CA ALA A 625 0.09 -31.39 10.96
C ALA A 625 -1.31 -31.67 10.42
N SER A 626 -1.38 -32.58 9.44
CA SER A 626 -2.62 -33.27 9.14
C SER A 626 -2.90 -34.20 10.31
N GLU A 627 -3.89 -33.83 11.11
CA GLU A 627 -4.28 -34.59 12.26
C GLU A 627 -5.25 -35.68 11.82
N HIS A 628 -4.84 -36.92 12.01
CA HIS A 628 -5.76 -38.03 12.10
C HIS A 628 -6.20 -38.13 13.54
N VAL A 629 -7.51 -38.15 13.78
CA VAL A 629 -8.02 -38.32 15.13
C VAL A 629 -7.47 -39.61 15.75
N TYR A 630 -7.25 -40.65 14.92
CA TYR A 630 -6.38 -41.79 15.22
C TYR A 630 -5.63 -42.28 13.96
N GLU A 631 -4.42 -42.82 14.14
CA GLU A 631 -3.61 -43.40 13.06
C GLU A 631 -3.68 -44.94 13.05
N ALA A 632 -2.91 -45.58 12.16
CA ALA A 632 -2.82 -47.04 12.07
C ALA A 632 -2.35 -47.71 13.38
N ASN A 633 -1.68 -46.96 14.27
CA ASN A 633 -1.31 -47.43 15.60
C ASN A 633 -2.54 -47.85 16.41
N TRP A 634 -3.67 -47.16 16.26
CA TRP A 634 -4.92 -47.48 16.95
C TRP A 634 -5.44 -48.87 16.62
N VAL A 635 -5.45 -49.23 15.33
CA VAL A 635 -5.84 -50.58 14.88
C VAL A 635 -4.88 -51.62 15.44
N ARG A 636 -3.57 -51.35 15.40
CA ARG A 636 -2.57 -52.24 15.98
C ARG A 636 -2.74 -52.38 17.49
N ASP A 637 -2.93 -51.29 18.23
CA ASP A 637 -3.06 -51.29 19.69
C ASP A 637 -4.33 -51.98 20.15
N TYR A 638 -5.42 -51.85 19.40
CA TYR A 638 -6.63 -52.65 19.58
C TYR A 638 -6.36 -54.15 19.39
N LEU A 639 -5.64 -54.54 18.33
CA LEU A 639 -5.35 -55.95 18.07
C LEU A 639 -4.38 -56.53 19.13
N ASP A 640 -3.42 -55.75 19.61
CA ASP A 640 -2.57 -56.11 20.75
C ASP A 640 -3.40 -56.26 22.05
N PHE A 641 -4.41 -55.41 22.24
CA PHE A 641 -5.36 -55.52 23.36
C PHE A 641 -6.23 -56.77 23.26
N LEU A 642 -6.74 -57.08 22.06
CA LEU A 642 -7.48 -58.31 21.77
C LEU A 642 -6.61 -59.55 22.03
N GLN A 643 -5.35 -59.54 21.58
CA GLN A 643 -4.37 -60.58 21.87
C GLN A 643 -4.19 -60.79 23.38
N LYS A 644 -4.04 -59.70 24.15
CA LYS A 644 -3.94 -59.76 25.61
C LYS A 644 -5.20 -60.33 26.25
N LYS A 645 -6.38 -59.95 25.76
CA LYS A 645 -7.67 -60.48 26.26
C LYS A 645 -7.82 -61.97 26.01
N LEU A 646 -7.36 -62.45 24.86
CA LEU A 646 -7.45 -63.85 24.47
C LEU A 646 -6.40 -64.75 25.15
N THR A 647 -5.21 -64.23 25.42
CA THR A 647 -4.05 -65.06 25.83
C THR A 647 -3.42 -64.67 27.17
N GLY A 648 -3.86 -63.55 27.76
CA GLY A 648 -3.22 -62.96 28.94
C GLY A 648 -1.92 -62.20 28.65
N SER A 649 -1.35 -62.28 27.44
CA SER A 649 -0.06 -61.68 27.09
C SER A 649 -0.06 -61.02 25.72
N VAL A 650 0.64 -59.89 25.59
CA VAL A 650 0.82 -59.17 24.32
C VAL A 650 2.03 -59.68 23.53
N ASN A 651 3.02 -60.28 24.22
CA ASN A 651 4.32 -60.67 23.65
C ASN A 651 4.44 -62.19 23.37
N GLY A 652 3.41 -62.98 23.66
CA GLY A 652 3.36 -64.41 23.34
C GLY A 652 3.01 -64.66 21.86
N PRO A 653 2.95 -65.93 21.41
CA PRO A 653 2.49 -66.27 20.07
C PRO A 653 1.11 -65.66 19.77
N CYS A 654 0.94 -65.07 18.59
CA CYS A 654 -0.36 -64.48 18.21
C CYS A 654 -1.45 -65.56 18.20
N HIS A 655 -2.57 -65.26 18.86
CA HIS A 655 -3.76 -66.09 18.82
C HIS A 655 -4.31 -66.18 17.39
N ALA A 656 -4.84 -67.35 17.00
CA ALA A 656 -5.34 -67.57 15.65
C ALA A 656 -6.38 -66.51 15.24
N ALA A 657 -7.29 -66.15 16.15
CA ALA A 657 -8.30 -65.09 15.93
C ALA A 657 -7.71 -63.73 15.55
N VAL A 658 -6.56 -63.37 16.12
CA VAL A 658 -5.87 -62.10 15.82
C VAL A 658 -5.20 -62.19 14.45
N VAL A 659 -4.60 -63.33 14.13
CA VAL A 659 -3.92 -63.54 12.83
C VAL A 659 -4.90 -63.49 11.66
N ARG A 660 -6.15 -63.97 11.84
CA ARG A 660 -7.19 -63.99 10.81
C ARG A 660 -7.55 -62.61 10.26
N PHE A 661 -7.27 -61.52 11.00
CA PHE A 661 -7.50 -60.17 10.50
C PHE A 661 -6.70 -59.84 9.23
N TRP A 662 -5.58 -60.53 8.97
CA TRP A 662 -4.78 -60.40 7.75
C TRP A 662 -5.18 -61.37 6.62
N ASP A 663 -6.10 -62.30 6.88
CA ASP A 663 -6.53 -63.26 5.87
C ASP A 663 -7.39 -62.56 4.81
N LYS A 664 -7.26 -63.03 3.56
CA LYS A 664 -7.99 -62.47 2.41
C LYS A 664 -9.44 -62.98 2.37
N LEU A 665 -10.24 -62.57 3.35
CA LEU A 665 -11.62 -63.01 3.54
C LEU A 665 -12.65 -62.21 2.73
N ASN A 666 -12.23 -61.08 2.12
CA ASN A 666 -13.05 -60.16 1.33
C ASN A 666 -14.33 -59.72 2.06
N PRO A 667 -14.20 -59.00 3.20
CA PRO A 667 -15.36 -58.54 3.97
C PRO A 667 -16.25 -57.59 3.16
N THR A 668 -17.57 -57.71 3.34
CA THR A 668 -18.56 -56.77 2.80
C THR A 668 -18.94 -55.76 3.87
N TYR A 669 -18.53 -54.50 3.71
CA TYR A 669 -18.76 -53.40 4.66
C TYR A 669 -18.97 -52.08 3.89
N PRO A 670 -19.60 -51.06 4.48
CA PRO A 670 -19.75 -49.77 3.84
C PRO A 670 -18.42 -49.00 3.86
N ALA A 671 -17.69 -49.06 2.76
CA ALA A 671 -16.42 -48.36 2.61
C ALA A 671 -16.63 -46.83 2.60
N PRO A 672 -15.78 -46.06 3.31
CA PRO A 672 -15.95 -44.61 3.42
C PRO A 672 -15.57 -43.88 2.12
N GLY A 673 -16.25 -42.78 1.80
CA GLY A 673 -15.93 -41.89 0.67
C GLY A 673 -15.93 -42.57 -0.72
N GLY A 674 -16.63 -43.70 -0.88
CA GLY A 674 -16.61 -44.48 -2.13
C GLY A 674 -15.32 -45.25 -2.38
N ALA A 675 -14.52 -45.51 -1.33
CA ALA A 675 -13.31 -46.32 -1.44
C ALA A 675 -13.61 -47.77 -1.90
N PRO A 676 -12.68 -48.42 -2.64
CA PRO A 676 -12.84 -49.82 -2.99
C PRO A 676 -12.78 -50.71 -1.74
N ALA A 677 -13.57 -51.77 -1.71
CA ALA A 677 -13.52 -52.77 -0.63
C ALA A 677 -12.13 -53.42 -0.53
N LYS A 678 -11.69 -53.75 0.69
CA LYS A 678 -10.40 -54.40 0.95
C LYS A 678 -10.54 -55.92 1.08
N ALA A 679 -9.43 -56.60 0.84
CA ALA A 679 -9.39 -58.06 0.85
C ALA A 679 -9.35 -58.63 2.27
N SER A 680 -8.90 -57.87 3.27
CA SER A 680 -8.76 -58.31 4.66
C SER A 680 -9.45 -57.37 5.65
N TYR A 681 -9.81 -57.89 6.83
CA TYR A 681 -10.44 -57.10 7.89
C TYR A 681 -9.50 -56.03 8.44
N VAL A 682 -8.19 -56.30 8.56
CA VAL A 682 -7.21 -55.30 9.03
C VAL A 682 -7.12 -54.09 8.09
N GLU A 683 -7.17 -54.32 6.78
CA GLU A 683 -7.18 -53.26 5.78
C GLU A 683 -8.52 -52.51 5.79
N ALA A 684 -9.64 -53.20 5.99
CA ALA A 684 -10.96 -52.58 6.14
C ALA A 684 -11.00 -51.64 7.34
N LEU A 685 -10.47 -52.07 8.50
CA LEU A 685 -10.37 -51.22 9.70
C LEU A 685 -9.53 -49.96 9.45
N ALA A 686 -8.38 -50.11 8.78
CA ALA A 686 -7.51 -48.98 8.46
C ALA A 686 -8.16 -47.95 7.51
N GLN A 687 -9.09 -48.37 6.64
CA GLN A 687 -9.80 -47.44 5.75
C GLN A 687 -10.72 -46.46 6.47
N HIS A 688 -11.23 -46.79 7.67
CA HIS A 688 -12.13 -45.92 8.43
C HIS A 688 -11.42 -44.83 9.23
N LEU A 689 -10.08 -44.86 9.27
CA LEU A 689 -9.22 -43.80 9.83
C LEU A 689 -9.14 -42.59 8.88
N GLY A 690 -8.39 -41.55 9.27
CA GLY A 690 -8.14 -40.40 8.39
C GLY A 690 -7.23 -40.78 7.20
N THR A 691 -7.72 -40.56 5.98
CA THR A 691 -7.10 -40.94 4.70
C THR A 691 -7.51 -39.94 3.62
N VAL A 692 -6.97 -40.05 2.41
CA VAL A 692 -7.38 -39.20 1.26
C VAL A 692 -8.89 -39.25 0.97
N ASN A 693 -9.59 -40.36 1.26
CA ASN A 693 -11.03 -40.50 1.01
C ASN A 693 -11.90 -40.02 2.18
N THR A 694 -11.38 -40.10 3.42
CA THR A 694 -12.10 -39.68 4.63
C THR A 694 -11.78 -38.24 5.05
N ALA A 695 -10.79 -37.61 4.41
CA ALA A 695 -10.42 -36.21 4.63
C ALA A 695 -11.60 -35.23 4.48
N TYR A 696 -12.54 -35.56 3.60
CA TYR A 696 -13.71 -34.73 3.27
C TYR A 696 -14.97 -35.12 4.08
N GLU A 697 -14.86 -36.10 4.99
CA GLU A 697 -15.95 -36.62 5.84
C GLU A 697 -15.70 -36.33 7.33
N PRO A 698 -15.71 -35.06 7.73
CA PRO A 698 -14.96 -34.50 8.89
C PRO A 698 -14.41 -35.54 9.87
N ARG A 699 -13.33 -36.23 9.47
CA ARG A 699 -12.59 -37.25 10.27
C ARG A 699 -11.14 -36.82 10.52
N MET A 700 -10.77 -35.67 9.99
CA MET A 700 -9.44 -35.10 10.06
C MET A 700 -9.54 -33.66 10.57
N ALA A 701 -8.48 -33.22 11.22
CA ALA A 701 -8.30 -31.85 11.66
C ALA A 701 -6.92 -31.36 11.22
N ILE A 702 -6.68 -30.06 11.40
CA ILE A 702 -5.36 -29.47 11.26
C ILE A 702 -4.97 -28.90 12.61
N ILE A 703 -3.86 -29.35 13.17
CA ILE A 703 -3.33 -28.87 14.45
C ILE A 703 -1.83 -28.60 14.32
N GLN A 704 -1.23 -27.85 15.24
CA GLN A 704 0.22 -27.69 15.28
C GLN A 704 0.92 -29.03 15.55
N GLN A 705 2.05 -29.30 14.90
CA GLN A 705 2.78 -30.56 15.00
C GLN A 705 3.24 -30.84 16.44
N ARG A 706 3.58 -29.82 17.24
CA ARG A 706 3.88 -29.97 18.66
C ARG A 706 2.72 -30.56 19.47
N LEU A 707 1.50 -30.07 19.26
CA LEU A 707 0.29 -30.63 19.87
C LEU A 707 0.02 -32.06 19.35
N ASN A 708 0.27 -32.29 18.05
CA ASN A 708 0.12 -33.63 17.46
C ASN A 708 1.10 -34.65 18.06
N ASN A 709 2.32 -34.23 18.37
CA ASN A 709 3.32 -35.05 19.05
C ASN A 709 2.94 -35.30 20.52
N LEU A 710 2.47 -34.27 21.23
CA LEU A 710 2.00 -34.38 22.62
C LEU A 710 0.85 -35.38 22.74
N LYS A 711 -0.09 -35.39 21.79
CA LYS A 711 -1.14 -36.43 21.70
C LYS A 711 -0.53 -37.83 21.77
N TYR A 712 0.47 -38.12 20.94
CA TYR A 712 1.11 -39.43 20.94
C TYR A 712 1.74 -39.76 22.29
N LEU A 713 2.43 -38.81 22.92
CA LEU A 713 3.07 -39.01 24.23
C LEU A 713 2.03 -39.24 25.35
N MET A 714 0.91 -38.53 25.33
CA MET A 714 -0.21 -38.70 26.26
C MET A 714 -0.75 -40.13 26.22
N PHE A 715 -1.04 -40.63 25.01
CA PHE A 715 -1.60 -41.97 24.84
C PHE A 715 -0.58 -43.10 24.97
N ALA A 716 0.70 -42.81 24.77
CA ALA A 716 1.77 -43.77 25.02
C ALA A 716 2.24 -43.78 26.48
N GLU A 717 1.62 -42.98 27.36
CA GLU A 717 2.00 -42.81 28.77
C GLU A 717 3.50 -42.48 28.95
N LYS A 718 4.03 -41.63 28.06
CA LYS A 718 5.43 -41.16 28.09
C LYS A 718 5.53 -39.80 28.79
N SER A 719 6.76 -39.38 29.09
CA SER A 719 7.00 -38.00 29.55
C SER A 719 6.49 -37.02 28.51
N LEU A 720 5.68 -36.05 28.95
CA LEU A 720 5.07 -35.04 28.08
C LEU A 720 6.01 -33.86 27.81
N ILE A 721 7.00 -33.66 28.69
CA ILE A 721 8.05 -32.65 28.54
C ILE A 721 9.39 -33.38 28.38
N ALA A 722 10.16 -33.02 27.34
CA ALA A 722 11.49 -33.57 27.09
C ALA A 722 12.47 -33.16 28.19
N GLY A 723 13.23 -34.10 28.76
CA GLY A 723 14.20 -33.82 29.83
C GLY A 723 14.18 -34.75 31.04
N ARG A 724 13.22 -35.69 31.12
CA ARG A 724 13.02 -36.51 32.33
C ARG A 724 13.43 -37.98 32.25
N ASP A 725 13.75 -38.47 31.05
CA ASP A 725 14.24 -39.82 30.86
C ASP A 725 15.75 -39.81 31.12
N GLY A 726 16.12 -40.03 32.38
CA GLY A 726 17.52 -40.24 32.75
C GLY A 726 18.05 -41.52 32.13
N VAL A 727 19.17 -41.41 31.42
CA VAL A 727 20.42 -42.19 31.50
C VAL A 727 21.08 -42.11 30.12
N GLU A 728 22.31 -41.56 30.11
CA GLU A 728 23.26 -41.46 28.99
C GLU A 728 22.91 -40.54 27.80
N GLY A 729 23.70 -39.46 27.68
CA GLY A 729 23.94 -38.73 26.44
C GLY A 729 22.85 -37.74 26.02
N ARG A 730 23.19 -36.44 26.06
CA ARG A 730 22.41 -35.29 25.56
C ARG A 730 21.12 -34.96 26.33
N ARG A 731 21.27 -34.15 27.38
CA ARG A 731 20.30 -33.12 27.82
C ARG A 731 20.96 -32.26 28.92
N LYS A 732 21.45 -31.07 28.56
CA LYS A 732 21.54 -29.98 29.54
C LYS A 732 20.10 -29.69 29.96
N VAL A 733 19.86 -29.82 31.25
CA VAL A 733 18.59 -29.55 31.94
C VAL A 733 18.01 -28.23 31.44
N ILE A 734 16.75 -28.25 31.01
CA ILE A 734 15.98 -27.06 30.68
C ILE A 734 15.78 -26.28 32.00
N ASN A 735 16.66 -25.33 32.30
CA ASN A 735 16.53 -24.46 33.48
C ASN A 735 15.65 -23.21 33.20
N ASN A 736 14.96 -23.17 32.05
CA ASN A 736 14.11 -22.04 31.70
C ASN A 736 12.67 -22.30 32.18
N HIS A 737 12.26 -21.61 33.24
CA HIS A 737 10.93 -21.72 33.84
C HIS A 737 9.82 -21.28 32.87
N GLY A 738 10.06 -20.24 32.07
CA GLY A 738 9.14 -19.81 31.01
C GLY A 738 8.88 -20.90 29.96
N ARG A 739 9.88 -21.76 29.67
CA ARG A 739 9.69 -22.89 28.74
C ARG A 739 8.79 -23.96 29.31
N PHE A 740 8.99 -24.35 30.57
CA PHE A 740 8.13 -25.32 31.24
C PHE A 740 6.68 -24.86 31.33
N VAL A 741 6.48 -23.57 31.58
CA VAL A 741 5.17 -22.92 31.62
C VAL A 741 4.43 -23.06 30.28
N CYS A 742 5.10 -22.75 29.16
CA CYS A 742 4.50 -22.94 27.84
C CYS A 742 4.19 -24.41 27.53
N GLU A 743 4.95 -25.37 28.07
CA GLU A 743 4.62 -26.79 27.92
C GLU A 743 3.38 -27.20 28.73
N LEU A 744 3.19 -26.67 29.94
CA LEU A 744 1.95 -26.88 30.69
C LEU A 744 0.74 -26.34 29.93
N ALA A 745 0.87 -25.15 29.35
CA ALA A 745 -0.14 -24.55 28.48
C ALA A 745 -0.48 -25.48 27.30
N ARG A 746 0.54 -26.02 26.62
CA ARG A 746 0.36 -26.92 25.46
C ARG A 746 -0.29 -28.24 25.85
N ILE A 747 0.02 -28.78 27.03
CA ILE A 747 -0.66 -29.97 27.57
C ILE A 747 -2.15 -29.68 27.79
N SER A 748 -2.50 -28.56 28.43
CA SER A 748 -3.89 -28.13 28.59
C SER A 748 -4.60 -27.95 27.26
N ALA A 749 -4.02 -27.20 26.31
CA ALA A 749 -4.60 -27.01 24.98
C ALA A 749 -4.78 -28.33 24.22
N THR A 750 -3.86 -29.30 24.38
CA THR A 750 -4.00 -30.64 23.78
C THR A 750 -5.16 -31.42 24.42
N CYS A 751 -5.37 -31.35 25.73
CA CYS A 751 -6.55 -31.97 26.34
C CYS A 751 -7.85 -31.29 25.91
N LYS A 752 -7.86 -29.95 25.80
CA LYS A 752 -9.03 -29.19 25.33
C LYS A 752 -9.32 -29.40 23.85
N TYR A 753 -8.29 -29.63 23.02
CA TYR A 753 -8.46 -30.13 21.65
C TYR A 753 -9.31 -31.39 21.65
N PHE A 754 -8.94 -32.40 22.45
CA PHE A 754 -9.72 -33.63 22.56
C PHE A 754 -11.14 -33.36 23.04
N ALA A 755 -11.32 -32.49 24.02
CA ALA A 755 -12.65 -32.20 24.54
C ALA A 755 -13.53 -31.34 23.63
N HIS A 756 -12.96 -30.72 22.61
CA HIS A 756 -13.69 -29.83 21.72
C HIS A 756 -14.69 -30.61 20.86
N SER A 757 -15.91 -30.07 20.70
CA SER A 757 -17.01 -30.73 19.99
C SER A 757 -16.66 -31.12 18.55
N ALA A 758 -15.97 -30.25 17.81
CA ALA A 758 -15.51 -30.53 16.45
C ALA A 758 -14.53 -31.73 16.37
N ALA A 759 -13.65 -31.89 17.36
CA ALA A 759 -12.75 -33.04 17.42
C ALA A 759 -13.51 -34.32 17.82
N GLN A 760 -14.45 -34.21 18.77
CA GLN A 760 -15.33 -35.30 19.19
C GLN A 760 -16.21 -35.82 18.05
N GLU A 761 -16.74 -34.95 17.19
CA GLU A 761 -17.51 -35.38 16.01
C GLU A 761 -16.64 -36.12 14.99
N ALA A 762 -15.39 -35.67 14.78
CA ALA A 762 -14.45 -36.38 13.92
C ALA A 762 -14.06 -37.74 14.49
N LEU A 763 -13.84 -37.80 15.80
CA LEU A 763 -13.57 -39.00 16.56
C LEU A 763 -14.70 -40.03 16.44
N LYS A 764 -15.94 -39.59 16.66
CA LYS A 764 -17.15 -40.40 16.54
C LYS A 764 -17.21 -41.17 15.23
N LYS A 765 -16.96 -40.47 14.11
CA LYS A 765 -17.06 -41.06 12.76
C LYS A 765 -16.05 -42.17 12.53
N SER A 766 -14.80 -41.99 12.96
CA SER A 766 -13.78 -43.03 12.83
C SER A 766 -14.07 -44.24 13.71
N ILE A 767 -14.52 -44.03 14.95
CA ILE A 767 -14.83 -45.13 15.88
C ILE A 767 -16.03 -45.95 15.42
N LEU A 768 -17.14 -45.31 15.02
CA LEU A 768 -18.31 -46.03 14.54
C LEU A 768 -18.03 -46.84 13.26
N GLY A 769 -17.21 -46.30 12.35
CA GLY A 769 -16.80 -47.03 11.16
C GLY A 769 -15.97 -48.28 11.46
N ILE A 770 -15.04 -48.18 12.43
CA ILE A 770 -14.26 -49.34 12.91
C ILE A 770 -15.19 -50.38 13.54
N GLU A 771 -16.09 -49.94 14.42
CA GLU A 771 -17.01 -50.83 15.13
C GLU A 771 -18.01 -51.53 14.19
N GLU A 772 -18.40 -50.88 13.09
CA GLU A 772 -19.23 -51.50 12.06
C GLU A 772 -18.51 -52.68 11.39
N VAL A 773 -17.24 -52.49 11.01
CA VAL A 773 -16.41 -53.57 10.44
C VAL A 773 -16.21 -54.71 11.43
N LEU A 774 -15.96 -54.40 12.70
CA LEU A 774 -15.82 -55.41 13.76
C LEU A 774 -17.13 -56.15 14.03
N GLY A 775 -18.27 -55.46 14.00
CA GLY A 775 -19.60 -56.08 14.15
C GLY A 775 -19.96 -57.00 12.98
N ILE A 776 -19.40 -56.74 11.79
CA ILE A 776 -19.46 -57.65 10.64
C ILE A 776 -18.55 -58.85 10.86
N ALA A 777 -17.33 -58.66 11.40
CA ALA A 777 -16.42 -59.75 11.75
C ALA A 777 -17.01 -60.69 12.80
N ASP A 778 -17.74 -60.16 13.78
CA ASP A 778 -18.43 -60.94 14.82
C ASP A 778 -19.51 -61.88 14.24
N LYS A 779 -20.06 -61.54 13.07
CA LYS A 779 -21.11 -62.32 12.37
C LYS A 779 -20.54 -63.24 11.29
N ASP A 780 -19.31 -63.01 10.83
CA ASP A 780 -18.67 -63.84 9.82
C ASP A 780 -18.20 -65.17 10.44
N ASN A 781 -18.72 -66.29 9.93
CA ASN A 781 -18.34 -67.63 10.35
C ASN A 781 -16.83 -67.93 10.20
N LYS A 782 -16.13 -67.23 9.31
CA LYS A 782 -14.68 -67.37 9.13
C LYS A 782 -13.86 -66.55 10.13
N MET A 783 -14.46 -65.56 10.80
CA MET A 783 -13.80 -64.69 11.77
C MET A 783 -14.19 -64.96 13.22
N LYS A 784 -15.48 -65.23 13.48
CA LYS A 784 -16.06 -65.31 14.83
C LYS A 784 -15.22 -66.17 15.79
N GLU A 785 -15.14 -65.73 17.04
CA GLU A 785 -14.40 -66.40 18.10
C GLU A 785 -15.33 -66.66 19.29
N ALA A 786 -15.28 -67.85 19.87
CA ALA A 786 -16.24 -68.25 20.89
C ALA A 786 -16.09 -67.39 22.16
N GLY A 787 -17.19 -66.82 22.64
CA GLY A 787 -17.22 -66.02 23.87
C GLY A 787 -16.57 -64.63 23.75
N ILE A 788 -16.20 -64.20 22.55
CA ILE A 788 -15.53 -62.91 22.31
C ILE A 788 -16.28 -62.16 21.20
N SER A 789 -16.66 -60.91 21.47
CA SER A 789 -17.09 -59.95 20.45
C SER A 789 -15.95 -58.98 20.19
N PHE A 790 -15.43 -58.97 18.97
CA PHE A 790 -14.42 -58.04 18.52
C PHE A 790 -14.89 -56.60 18.67
N GLN A 791 -16.16 -56.32 18.35
CA GLN A 791 -16.75 -54.99 18.51
C GLN A 791 -16.80 -54.57 19.98
N GLN A 792 -17.28 -55.44 20.89
CA GLN A 792 -17.35 -55.11 22.31
C GLN A 792 -15.94 -54.92 22.92
N VAL A 793 -14.98 -55.76 22.55
CA VAL A 793 -13.58 -55.61 22.99
C VAL A 793 -12.99 -54.28 22.53
N HIS A 794 -13.39 -53.76 21.36
CA HIS A 794 -12.95 -52.43 20.89
C HIS A 794 -13.55 -51.29 21.73
N LYS A 795 -14.82 -51.39 22.14
CA LYS A 795 -15.45 -50.43 23.07
C LYS A 795 -14.72 -50.40 24.41
N ASP A 796 -14.40 -51.56 24.95
CA ASP A 796 -13.65 -51.70 26.19
C ASP A 796 -12.22 -51.13 26.05
N PHE A 797 -11.57 -51.39 24.92
CA PHE A 797 -10.26 -50.82 24.59
C PHE A 797 -10.29 -49.30 24.55
N TYR A 798 -11.24 -48.69 23.83
CA TYR A 798 -11.38 -47.25 23.74
C TYR A 798 -11.51 -46.61 25.13
N GLN A 799 -12.40 -47.14 25.97
CA GLN A 799 -12.64 -46.59 27.29
C GLN A 799 -11.39 -46.68 28.17
N GLN A 800 -10.74 -47.84 28.23
CA GLN A 800 -9.55 -48.04 29.05
C GLN A 800 -8.37 -47.20 28.56
N PHE A 801 -8.16 -47.12 27.25
CA PHE A 801 -7.08 -46.37 26.64
C PHE A 801 -7.21 -44.87 26.88
N HIS A 802 -8.43 -44.33 26.71
CA HIS A 802 -8.69 -42.90 26.93
C HIS A 802 -8.66 -42.51 28.41
N ASP A 803 -9.25 -43.33 29.29
CA ASP A 803 -9.25 -43.07 30.73
C ASP A 803 -7.83 -43.10 31.32
N ALA A 804 -7.00 -44.03 30.84
CA ALA A 804 -5.59 -44.13 31.25
C ALA A 804 -4.79 -42.89 30.81
N ALA A 805 -4.92 -42.46 29.55
CA ALA A 805 -4.20 -41.30 29.02
C ALA A 805 -4.57 -39.99 29.74
N ILE A 806 -5.85 -39.75 30.01
CA ILE A 806 -6.31 -38.54 30.74
C ILE A 806 -5.82 -38.57 32.19
N LYS A 807 -5.90 -39.74 32.85
CA LYS A 807 -5.38 -39.89 34.22
C LYS A 807 -3.88 -39.61 34.26
N TRP A 808 -3.10 -40.25 33.38
CA TRP A 808 -1.66 -40.05 33.25
C TRP A 808 -1.32 -38.57 33.05
N THR A 809 -2.02 -37.89 32.16
CA THR A 809 -1.78 -36.47 31.86
C THR A 809 -2.04 -35.56 33.06
N ARG A 810 -3.11 -35.81 33.83
CA ARG A 810 -3.41 -35.07 35.07
C ARG A 810 -2.35 -35.30 36.14
N ASP A 811 -1.88 -36.54 36.29
CA ASP A 811 -0.80 -36.89 37.23
C ASP A 811 0.52 -36.21 36.83
N GLN A 812 0.83 -36.12 35.52
CA GLN A 812 1.99 -35.39 35.01
C GLN A 812 1.88 -33.87 35.26
N LEU A 813 0.72 -33.24 34.98
CA LEU A 813 0.48 -31.82 35.27
C LEU A 813 0.75 -31.49 36.75
N GLN A 814 0.22 -32.32 37.66
CA GLN A 814 0.48 -32.17 39.10
C GLN A 814 1.97 -32.26 39.44
N THR A 815 2.64 -33.23 38.82
CA THR A 815 4.06 -33.48 39.05
C THR A 815 4.95 -32.34 38.53
N TYR A 816 4.65 -31.80 37.36
CA TYR A 816 5.38 -30.68 36.78
C TYR A 816 5.14 -29.37 37.54
N ALA A 817 3.92 -29.13 38.01
CA ALA A 817 3.63 -27.97 38.85
C ALA A 817 4.37 -28.05 40.20
N LYS A 818 4.45 -29.25 40.81
CA LYS A 818 5.26 -29.46 42.02
C LYS A 818 6.74 -29.14 41.78
N PHE A 819 7.29 -29.61 40.65
CA PHE A 819 8.68 -29.35 40.28
C PHE A 819 8.98 -27.85 40.13
N LEU A 820 8.13 -27.09 39.43
CA LEU A 820 8.33 -25.64 39.27
C LEU A 820 8.24 -24.87 40.59
N LEU A 821 7.37 -25.31 41.51
CA LEU A 821 7.23 -24.68 42.82
C LEU A 821 8.41 -24.94 43.78
N GLU A 822 9.31 -25.88 43.45
CA GLU A 822 10.48 -26.24 44.26
C GLU A 822 11.71 -25.36 43.96
N ASP A 823 11.69 -24.54 42.90
CA ASP A 823 12.75 -23.58 42.55
C ASP A 823 12.30 -22.12 42.79
N PRO A 824 12.68 -21.49 43.91
CA PRO A 824 12.27 -20.14 44.25
C PRO A 824 12.80 -19.07 43.27
N ILE A 825 13.96 -19.29 42.65
CA ILE A 825 14.62 -18.29 41.79
C ILE A 825 13.88 -18.20 40.47
N GLY A 826 13.58 -19.36 39.85
CA GLY A 826 12.80 -19.39 38.61
C GLY A 826 11.34 -18.95 38.78
N MET A 827 10.80 -19.01 40.00
CA MET A 827 9.45 -18.51 40.30
C MET A 827 9.37 -16.98 40.34
N ASP A 828 10.45 -16.29 40.69
CA ASP A 828 10.52 -14.82 40.70
C ASP A 828 10.62 -14.23 39.27
N GLU A 829 11.00 -15.06 38.29
CA GLU A 829 11.05 -14.73 36.86
C GLU A 829 9.69 -14.87 36.15
N LEU A 830 8.65 -15.36 36.85
CA LEU A 830 7.32 -15.59 36.26
C LEU A 830 6.35 -14.44 36.58
N PRO A 831 5.34 -14.20 35.72
CA PRO A 831 4.35 -13.15 35.93
C PRO A 831 3.58 -13.26 37.26
N PRO A 832 3.05 -12.14 37.80
CA PRO A 832 2.20 -12.18 38.99
C PRO A 832 0.97 -13.11 38.80
N GLY A 833 0.63 -13.90 39.82
CA GLY A 833 -0.50 -14.84 39.78
C GLY A 833 -0.13 -16.27 39.34
N PHE A 834 1.08 -16.47 38.81
CA PHE A 834 1.52 -17.76 38.28
C PHE A 834 1.78 -18.81 39.37
N LYS A 835 2.25 -18.36 40.53
CA LYS A 835 2.49 -19.22 41.69
C LYS A 835 1.19 -19.81 42.21
N GLU A 836 0.14 -18.99 42.30
CA GLU A 836 -1.20 -19.40 42.71
C GLU A 836 -1.78 -20.42 41.72
N GLU A 837 -1.54 -20.20 40.42
CA GLU A 837 -1.96 -21.13 39.37
C GLU A 837 -1.25 -22.48 39.45
N LEU A 838 0.07 -22.50 39.65
CA LEU A 838 0.84 -23.74 39.84
C LEU A 838 0.44 -24.46 41.14
N GLN A 839 0.17 -23.72 42.22
CA GLN A 839 -0.35 -24.28 43.46
C GLN A 839 -1.72 -24.92 43.24
N ARG A 840 -2.58 -24.26 42.46
CA ARG A 840 -3.89 -24.80 42.09
C ARG A 840 -3.76 -26.07 41.26
N ILE A 841 -2.84 -26.12 40.29
CA ILE A 841 -2.53 -27.34 39.53
C ILE A 841 -2.03 -28.45 40.44
N ARG A 842 -1.21 -28.13 41.46
CA ARG A 842 -0.67 -29.12 42.40
C ARG A 842 -1.74 -29.67 43.36
N ASP A 843 -2.61 -28.80 43.86
CA ASP A 843 -3.45 -29.08 45.03
C ASP A 843 -4.92 -29.35 44.68
N ASP A 844 -5.46 -28.71 43.63
CA ASP A 844 -6.87 -28.79 43.25
C ASP A 844 -7.10 -29.83 42.14
N GLY A 845 -7.65 -30.98 42.52
CA GLY A 845 -7.98 -32.06 41.60
C GLY A 845 -9.12 -31.73 40.63
N GLU A 846 -10.06 -30.86 41.00
CA GLU A 846 -11.12 -30.41 40.08
C GLU A 846 -10.53 -29.45 39.05
N TYR A 847 -9.61 -28.57 39.45
CA TYR A 847 -8.94 -27.68 38.50
C TYR A 847 -8.12 -28.43 37.45
N ARG A 848 -7.45 -29.53 37.85
CA ARG A 848 -6.79 -30.42 36.87
C ARG A 848 -7.78 -31.08 35.90
N LYS A 849 -9.05 -31.27 36.27
CA LYS A 849 -10.09 -31.73 35.34
C LYS A 849 -10.52 -30.62 34.37
N ASP A 850 -10.51 -29.36 34.79
CA ASP A 850 -10.78 -28.23 33.91
C ASP A 850 -9.67 -28.02 32.88
N LEU A 851 -8.41 -28.19 33.29
CA LEU A 851 -7.23 -28.13 32.41
C LEU A 851 -7.16 -29.31 31.44
N CYS A 852 -7.45 -30.51 31.94
CA CYS A 852 -7.48 -31.71 31.13
C CYS A 852 -8.84 -32.42 31.25
N PRO A 853 -9.87 -31.93 30.53
CA PRO A 853 -11.22 -32.47 30.58
C PRO A 853 -11.30 -33.90 30.05
N GLN A 854 -12.16 -34.70 30.66
CA GLN A 854 -12.46 -36.07 30.21
C GLN A 854 -13.74 -36.04 29.38
N THR A 855 -13.65 -36.46 28.12
CA THR A 855 -14.82 -36.71 27.27
C THR A 855 -15.28 -38.14 27.40
N LYS A 856 -16.49 -38.34 27.93
CA LYS A 856 -17.14 -39.66 27.91
C LYS A 856 -17.75 -39.90 26.53
N ARG A 857 -17.76 -41.15 26.10
CA ARG A 857 -18.50 -41.57 24.90
C ARG A 857 -20.01 -41.41 25.17
N THR A 858 -20.59 -40.30 24.74
CA THR A 858 -22.01 -39.99 24.93
C THR A 858 -22.73 -39.91 23.59
N GLY A 859 -23.69 -40.80 23.36
CA GLY A 859 -24.56 -40.77 22.18
C GLY A 859 -23.93 -41.28 20.87
N TRP A 860 -22.98 -42.23 20.96
CA TRP A 860 -22.26 -42.81 19.82
C TRP A 860 -22.48 -44.31 19.72
#